data_AF-A0A482VF25-F1
#
_entry.id   AF-A0A482VF25-F1
#
_cell.length_a   1.000
_cell.length_b   1.000
_cell.length_c   1.000
_cell.angle_alpha   90.00
_cell.angle_beta   90.00
_cell.angle_gamma   90.00
#
_symmetry.space_group_name_H-M   'P 1'
#
loop_
_entity.id
_entity.type
_entity.pdbx_description
1 polymer ?
#
loop_
_entity_poly.entity_id
_entity_poly.type
_entity_poly.pdbx_seq_one_letter_code
_entity_poly.pdbx_strand_id
1 'polypeptide(L)'
;RSVTIDADLTLKVRIQNCSPATIHSTICFSPKNTAGAFWHNAAETWVDIGNSKDTNVVSSIVNLVSGHKPENSVDAHFMSESGVFDLFILMGPSPKDAVRQYASLTGVAPLPQYHTLGYHQCRWNYNDEDDVINVVDNFDSNDLPLDVMWLDIEYTDGKKYFTWDPVKFAHPTAMINNLTATGRKLVVIIDPHIKRESGYFLHEDALSNDFYVKNKDGNVFEGWCWPGSSSYLDLLDPKVQAYYKELYGFDRFQGTTSDVMIWNDMNEPSVFNGPEITMPKDCLHHGGWEHRHIHNVYGLEVFQTQITYDGLLKRSSDRRPFILTRAHFAGSQRSAAVWTGDNAAEWSHLQASLPMCLSEALGGISFCGADIGGFFNNPDTELLQRWYQAGLWLPFYRAHAHIDTRRREPYLFNEDVRTRIRNALRLRYAILPLWYTLFREHEITGDPVIRPLFYQYPDDPNLVDVDNQVLVGSSILARPVTEAGVSSVNIYLPGGASELWYDIEDFKQYQGSGVINLPVTLDRNPAFYRGGSIVPRKDRPRRSSTLTHHDPYTLYVALDSNKSATGTLYIDDGQSFSYRNKKYLYLRFQFKDNTLTSSLIDNTDYPTEAWVEKIVILGPPAKITKAKITSKSLGTLGLETSYDGEGRSLVVRKPGVNVREPFTLKLE
;
A
#
# COMPACT_ATOMS: atom_id res chain seq x y z
N ARG A 1 -23.20 -7.85 30.25
CA ARG A 1 -22.86 -9.29 30.16
C ARG A 1 -21.39 -9.31 29.75
N SER A 2 -20.49 -9.74 30.63
CA SER A 2 -19.06 -9.91 30.30
C SER A 2 -18.90 -11.14 29.42
N VAL A 3 -18.12 -11.02 28.34
CA VAL A 3 -17.63 -12.16 27.56
C VAL A 3 -16.17 -12.33 27.95
N THR A 4 -15.86 -13.38 28.70
CA THR A 4 -14.48 -13.74 29.07
C THR A 4 -13.96 -14.73 28.03
N ILE A 5 -12.87 -14.39 27.36
CA ILE A 5 -12.16 -15.30 26.45
C ILE A 5 -10.93 -15.81 27.22
N ASP A 6 -11.00 -17.04 27.73
CA ASP A 6 -9.85 -17.72 28.35
C ASP A 6 -8.86 -18.15 27.29
N ALA A 7 -7.80 -17.38 27.09
CA ALA A 7 -6.62 -17.84 26.37
C ALA A 7 -5.38 -17.03 26.81
N ASP A 8 -4.25 -17.72 27.00
CA ASP A 8 -2.91 -17.13 27.20
C ASP A 8 -2.48 -16.36 25.92
N LEU A 9 -3.11 -15.21 25.67
CA LEU A 9 -2.93 -14.38 24.47
C LEU A 9 -2.13 -13.13 24.80
N THR A 10 -1.24 -12.73 23.91
CA THR A 10 -0.62 -11.40 23.94
C THR A 10 -1.40 -10.50 22.97
N LEU A 11 -2.10 -9.51 23.49
CA LEU A 11 -2.70 -8.43 22.71
C LEU A 11 -1.68 -7.30 22.58
N LYS A 12 -1.44 -6.81 21.37
CA LYS A 12 -0.80 -5.50 21.18
C LYS A 12 -1.61 -4.70 20.18
N VAL A 13 -2.33 -3.70 20.68
CA VAL A 13 -2.81 -2.58 19.87
C VAL A 13 -1.86 -1.43 20.15
N ARG A 14 -1.16 -0.98 19.11
CA ARG A 14 -0.38 0.26 19.19
C ARG A 14 -1.21 1.34 18.51
N ILE A 15 -2.03 2.02 19.29
CA ILE A 15 -2.70 3.24 18.84
C ILE A 15 -1.66 4.35 18.91
N GLN A 16 -1.14 4.78 17.76
CA GLN A 16 -0.27 5.95 17.69
C GLN A 16 -1.14 7.17 17.41
N ASN A 17 -1.21 8.10 18.37
CA ASN A 17 -2.02 9.33 18.39
C ASN A 17 -1.68 10.37 17.30
N CYS A 18 -1.18 9.95 16.14
CA CYS A 18 -0.86 10.84 15.02
C CYS A 18 -1.47 10.37 13.69
N SER A 19 -2.24 9.27 13.65
CA SER A 19 -3.02 8.92 12.46
C SER A 19 -4.43 9.53 12.57
N PRO A 20 -4.89 10.31 11.58
CA PRO A 20 -6.26 10.84 11.54
C PRO A 20 -7.33 9.78 11.22
N ALA A 21 -6.95 8.50 11.22
CA ALA A 21 -7.78 7.39 10.79
C ALA A 21 -7.88 6.28 11.83
N THR A 22 -8.98 5.54 11.76
CA THR A 22 -9.47 4.74 12.88
C THR A 22 -9.98 3.39 12.38
N ILE A 23 -9.31 2.29 12.70
CA ILE A 23 -9.85 0.94 12.53
C ILE A 23 -9.95 0.27 13.89
N HIS A 24 -11.18 0.09 14.38
CA HIS A 24 -11.47 -0.53 15.68
C HIS A 24 -11.42 -2.06 15.61
N SER A 25 -10.31 -2.60 15.13
CA SER A 25 -10.06 -4.04 15.11
C SER A 25 -8.81 -4.38 15.90
N THR A 26 -8.92 -5.39 16.76
CA THR A 26 -7.79 -5.90 17.53
C THR A 26 -7.61 -7.38 17.23
N ILE A 27 -6.38 -7.79 16.97
CA ILE A 27 -6.01 -9.21 16.84
C ILE A 27 -5.08 -9.56 18.00
N CYS A 28 -5.47 -10.58 18.78
CA CYS A 28 -4.67 -11.15 19.85
C CYS A 28 -3.99 -12.42 19.35
N PHE A 29 -2.70 -12.55 19.62
CA PHE A 29 -1.91 -13.68 19.16
C PHE A 29 -1.29 -14.46 20.31
N SER A 30 -1.28 -15.79 20.18
CA SER A 30 -0.42 -16.68 20.96
C SER A 30 0.17 -17.75 20.04
N PRO A 31 1.29 -18.39 20.43
CA PRO A 31 1.86 -19.51 19.67
C PRO A 31 0.91 -20.70 19.47
N LYS A 32 -0.20 -20.79 20.22
CA LYS A 32 -1.17 -21.89 20.12
C LYS A 32 -2.45 -21.51 19.39
N ASN A 33 -2.90 -20.26 19.54
CA ASN A 33 -4.18 -19.77 19.01
C ASN A 33 -4.10 -18.28 18.70
N THR A 34 -4.84 -17.87 17.68
CA THR A 34 -5.10 -16.47 17.36
C THR A 34 -6.58 -16.19 17.52
N ALA A 35 -6.91 -15.05 18.11
CA ALA A 35 -8.27 -14.55 18.16
C ALA A 35 -8.27 -13.06 17.77
N GLY A 36 -9.43 -12.51 17.46
CA GLY A 36 -9.59 -11.10 17.21
C GLY A 36 -10.97 -10.60 17.60
N ALA A 37 -11.08 -9.29 17.72
CA ALA A 37 -12.29 -8.56 18.01
C ALA A 37 -12.41 -7.41 17.02
N PHE A 38 -13.54 -7.34 16.32
CA PHE A 38 -13.90 -6.17 15.52
C PHE A 38 -15.08 -5.46 16.18
N TRP A 39 -14.81 -4.25 16.68
CA TRP A 39 -15.77 -3.38 17.31
C TRP A 39 -16.37 -2.45 16.27
N HIS A 40 -17.59 -2.74 15.84
CA HIS A 40 -18.23 -2.06 14.72
C HIS A 40 -19.02 -0.84 15.20
N ASN A 41 -18.32 0.27 15.44
CA ASN A 41 -18.92 1.52 15.90
C ASN A 41 -18.22 2.74 15.27
N ALA A 42 -19.01 3.68 14.74
CA ALA A 42 -18.53 4.86 14.03
C ALA A 42 -18.29 6.09 14.91
N ALA A 43 -18.74 6.06 16.16
CA ALA A 43 -18.51 7.15 17.11
C ALA A 43 -17.06 7.16 17.61
N GLU A 44 -16.68 8.25 18.27
CA GLU A 44 -15.44 8.31 19.03
C GLU A 44 -15.34 7.11 19.98
N THR A 45 -14.23 6.38 19.91
CA THR A 45 -14.05 5.13 20.64
C THR A 45 -12.65 5.07 21.24
N TRP A 46 -12.60 4.67 22.50
CA TRP A 46 -11.40 4.48 23.29
C TRP A 46 -11.21 2.98 23.54
N VAL A 47 -9.95 2.52 23.51
CA VAL A 47 -9.59 1.11 23.77
C VAL A 47 -8.47 1.07 24.80
N ASP A 48 -8.80 0.70 26.04
CA ASP A 48 -7.79 0.42 27.05
C ASP A 48 -7.30 -1.02 26.93
N ILE A 49 -5.99 -1.22 27.11
CA ILE A 49 -5.38 -2.56 27.13
C ILE A 49 -4.70 -2.75 28.49
N GLY A 50 -5.14 -3.77 29.24
CA GLY A 50 -4.52 -4.18 30.49
C GLY A 50 -3.79 -5.51 30.34
N ASN A 51 -2.54 -5.60 30.81
CA ASN A 51 -1.80 -6.86 30.84
C ASN A 51 -1.67 -7.35 32.29
N SER A 52 -2.06 -8.59 32.57
CA SER A 52 -1.96 -9.16 33.93
C SER A 52 -0.52 -9.26 34.45
N LYS A 53 0.50 -9.09 33.59
CA LYS A 53 1.92 -8.99 33.96
C LYS A 53 2.31 -7.66 34.60
N ASP A 54 1.55 -6.58 34.38
CA ASP A 54 1.81 -5.26 34.97
C ASP A 54 1.38 -5.25 36.45
N THR A 55 2.07 -6.06 37.25
CA THR A 55 1.85 -6.18 38.69
C THR A 55 2.68 -5.15 39.43
N ASN A 56 2.02 -4.36 40.27
CA ASN A 56 2.65 -3.55 41.30
C ASN A 56 3.29 -4.45 42.39
N VAL A 57 4.35 -3.99 43.05
CA VAL A 57 5.19 -4.79 43.98
C VAL A 57 4.39 -5.59 45.03
N VAL A 58 3.23 -5.06 45.44
CA VAL A 58 2.32 -5.72 46.41
C VAL A 58 1.69 -6.99 45.84
N SER A 59 1.25 -7.00 44.59
CA SER A 59 0.62 -8.18 43.96
C SER A 59 1.65 -9.27 43.65
N SER A 60 2.91 -8.90 43.34
CA SER A 60 4.01 -9.86 43.20
C SER A 60 4.31 -10.61 44.51
N ILE A 61 4.24 -9.92 45.66
CA ILE A 61 4.43 -10.54 46.99
C ILE A 61 3.27 -11.48 47.33
N VAL A 62 2.02 -11.07 47.04
CA VAL A 62 0.83 -11.91 47.29
C VAL A 62 0.84 -13.17 46.43
N ASN A 63 1.22 -13.08 45.15
CA ASN A 63 1.33 -14.24 44.25
C ASN A 63 2.43 -15.21 44.70
N LEU A 64 3.56 -14.70 45.19
CA LEU A 64 4.65 -15.51 45.74
C LEU A 64 4.22 -16.31 46.98
N VAL A 65 3.42 -15.70 47.87
CA VAL A 65 2.98 -16.32 49.14
C VAL A 65 1.78 -17.25 48.94
N SER A 66 0.90 -16.98 47.97
CA SER A 66 -0.32 -17.76 47.72
C SER A 66 -0.13 -18.96 46.79
N GLY A 67 1.03 -19.10 46.13
CA GLY A 67 1.30 -20.18 45.19
C GLY A 67 0.48 -20.11 43.89
N HIS A 68 -0.25 -19.01 43.67
CA HIS A 68 -0.95 -18.76 42.41
C HIS A 68 0.04 -18.39 41.31
N LYS A 69 0.06 -19.17 40.22
CA LYS A 69 0.67 -18.72 38.96
C LYS A 69 -0.34 -17.79 38.29
N PRO A 70 -0.02 -16.52 38.02
CA PRO A 70 -0.92 -15.67 37.25
C PRO A 70 -1.07 -16.27 35.85
N GLU A 71 -2.31 -16.48 35.42
CA GLU A 71 -2.62 -16.68 34.00
C GLU A 71 -2.29 -15.39 33.26
N ASN A 72 -1.62 -15.52 32.11
CA ASN A 72 -1.25 -14.36 31.31
C ASN A 72 -2.47 -13.94 30.50
N SER A 73 -3.34 -13.12 31.08
CA SER A 73 -4.46 -12.50 30.38
C SER A 73 -4.08 -11.12 29.89
N VAL A 74 -4.59 -10.79 28.70
CA VAL A 74 -4.60 -9.42 28.22
C VAL A 74 -6.05 -9.02 27.98
N ASP A 75 -6.48 -8.00 28.71
CA ASP A 75 -7.85 -7.50 28.70
C ASP A 75 -7.93 -6.26 27.81
N ALA A 76 -8.99 -6.16 27.01
CA ALA A 76 -9.29 -5.00 26.19
C ALA A 76 -10.66 -4.40 26.58
N HIS A 77 -10.71 -3.11 26.84
CA HIS A 77 -11.93 -2.39 27.20
C HIS A 77 -12.27 -1.33 26.14
N PHE A 78 -13.27 -1.64 25.31
CA PHE A 78 -13.78 -0.77 24.26
C PHE A 78 -14.89 0.13 24.81
N MET A 79 -14.80 1.43 24.56
CA MET A 79 -15.75 2.45 25.02
C MET A 79 -16.08 3.41 23.88
N SER A 80 -17.34 3.44 23.41
CA SER A 80 -17.78 4.39 22.39
C SER A 80 -18.73 5.43 22.97
N GLU A 81 -18.64 6.67 22.47
CA GLU A 81 -19.49 7.78 22.90
C GLU A 81 -20.99 7.53 22.64
N SER A 82 -21.32 6.86 21.53
CA SER A 82 -22.70 6.62 21.11
C SER A 82 -22.81 5.38 20.20
N GLY A 83 -24.01 5.14 19.64
CA GLY A 83 -24.28 3.99 18.79
C GLY A 83 -24.71 2.75 19.56
N VAL A 84 -24.61 1.59 18.90
CA VAL A 84 -24.99 0.29 19.48
C VAL A 84 -23.75 -0.52 19.88
N PHE A 85 -23.95 -1.49 20.77
CA PHE A 85 -22.96 -2.53 21.01
C PHE A 85 -23.00 -3.53 19.85
N ASP A 86 -21.99 -3.50 18.98
CA ASP A 86 -21.85 -4.42 17.85
C ASP A 86 -20.39 -4.94 17.80
N LEU A 87 -20.22 -6.22 18.11
CA LEU A 87 -18.92 -6.85 18.32
C LEU A 87 -18.87 -8.19 17.59
N PHE A 88 -17.88 -8.32 16.70
CA PHE A 88 -17.57 -9.57 16.01
C PHE A 88 -16.33 -10.20 16.64
N ILE A 89 -16.42 -11.50 16.97
CA ILE A 89 -15.28 -12.27 17.47
C ILE A 89 -14.73 -13.14 16.35
N LEU A 90 -13.44 -12.99 16.08
CA LEU A 90 -12.67 -13.69 15.05
C LEU A 90 -11.92 -14.84 15.73
N MET A 91 -12.29 -16.09 15.49
CA MET A 91 -11.83 -17.24 16.27
C MET A 91 -10.53 -17.90 15.74
N GLY A 92 -9.93 -17.36 14.68
CA GLY A 92 -8.69 -17.93 14.10
C GLY A 92 -8.90 -19.37 13.57
N PRO A 93 -7.98 -20.34 13.84
CA PRO A 93 -6.97 -20.33 14.91
C PRO A 93 -5.61 -19.72 14.53
N SER A 94 -5.33 -19.46 13.25
CA SER A 94 -4.09 -18.81 12.81
C SER A 94 -4.28 -17.30 12.58
N PRO A 95 -3.20 -16.49 12.53
CA PRO A 95 -3.28 -15.07 12.13
C PRO A 95 -3.93 -14.89 10.77
N LYS A 96 -3.64 -15.83 9.86
CA LYS A 96 -4.22 -15.88 8.54
C LYS A 96 -5.74 -16.05 8.58
N ASP A 97 -6.23 -16.97 9.40
CA ASP A 97 -7.67 -17.22 9.51
C ASP A 97 -8.40 -16.01 10.13
N ALA A 98 -7.84 -15.38 11.17
CA ALA A 98 -8.43 -14.21 11.81
C ALA A 98 -8.53 -13.01 10.84
N VAL A 99 -7.47 -12.72 10.09
CA VAL A 99 -7.48 -11.63 9.08
C VAL A 99 -8.48 -11.93 7.96
N ARG A 100 -8.57 -13.19 7.51
CA ARG A 100 -9.56 -13.58 6.48
C ARG A 100 -10.99 -13.49 6.99
N GLN A 101 -11.25 -13.84 8.25
CA GLN A 101 -12.55 -13.66 8.89
C GLN A 101 -12.92 -12.18 8.91
N TYR A 102 -11.99 -11.29 9.27
CA TYR A 102 -12.20 -9.84 9.19
C TYR A 102 -12.52 -9.37 7.77
N ALA A 103 -11.70 -9.78 6.78
CA ALA A 103 -11.92 -9.45 5.37
C ALA A 103 -13.27 -9.96 4.83
N SER A 104 -13.79 -11.07 5.36
CA SER A 104 -15.11 -11.57 4.97
C SER A 104 -16.27 -10.70 5.46
N LEU A 105 -16.05 -9.92 6.53
CA LEU A 105 -17.03 -8.99 7.09
C LEU A 105 -16.97 -7.64 6.37
N THR A 106 -15.76 -7.10 6.18
CA THR A 106 -15.55 -5.73 5.70
C THR A 106 -15.25 -5.64 4.20
N GLY A 107 -15.04 -6.77 3.53
CA GLY A 107 -14.69 -6.86 2.13
C GLY A 107 -13.18 -6.77 1.87
N VAL A 108 -12.82 -6.83 0.58
CA VAL A 108 -11.44 -6.86 0.10
C VAL A 108 -11.20 -5.75 -0.91
N ALA A 109 -9.94 -5.33 -1.08
CA ALA A 109 -9.60 -4.34 -2.08
C ALA A 109 -9.75 -4.89 -3.51
N PRO A 110 -10.43 -4.17 -4.43
CA PRO A 110 -10.33 -4.44 -5.85
C PRO A 110 -8.88 -4.36 -6.31
N LEU A 111 -8.56 -5.09 -7.39
CA LEU A 111 -7.23 -5.02 -8.01
C LEU A 111 -6.90 -3.56 -8.42
N PRO A 112 -5.84 -2.93 -7.89
CA PRO A 112 -5.43 -1.58 -8.27
C PRO A 112 -5.04 -1.49 -9.76
N GLN A 113 -4.94 -0.28 -10.29
CA GLN A 113 -4.33 -0.11 -11.61
C GLN A 113 -2.82 -0.38 -11.52
N TYR A 114 -2.23 -1.00 -12.54
CA TYR A 114 -0.82 -1.43 -12.52
C TYR A 114 0.14 -0.26 -12.23
N HIS A 115 -0.14 0.91 -12.80
CA HIS A 115 0.68 2.11 -12.62
C HIS A 115 0.61 2.73 -11.23
N THR A 116 -0.45 2.48 -10.46
CA THR A 116 -0.54 3.00 -9.08
C THR A 116 0.34 2.24 -8.11
N LEU A 117 0.94 1.12 -8.55
CA LEU A 117 1.98 0.42 -7.81
C LEU A 117 3.38 0.94 -8.14
N GLY A 118 3.51 1.80 -9.16
CA GLY A 118 4.75 2.48 -9.52
C GLY A 118 5.14 3.56 -8.53
N TYR A 119 6.04 4.46 -8.94
CA TYR A 119 6.46 5.60 -8.13
C TYR A 119 5.58 6.84 -8.41
N HIS A 120 5.22 7.54 -7.33
CA HIS A 120 4.40 8.73 -7.32
C HIS A 120 5.25 9.94 -6.85
N GLN A 121 5.30 11.00 -7.67
CA GLN A 121 6.01 12.24 -7.34
C GLN A 121 5.00 13.35 -7.02
N CYS A 122 5.13 13.91 -5.81
CA CYS A 122 4.26 14.95 -5.27
C CYS A 122 5.08 15.98 -4.48
N ARG A 123 4.52 17.18 -4.32
CA ARG A 123 4.86 18.17 -3.29
C ARG A 123 3.73 19.19 -3.18
N TRP A 124 3.67 19.89 -2.07
CA TRP A 124 2.93 21.14 -1.93
C TRP A 124 3.85 22.31 -2.33
N ASN A 125 3.70 22.98 -3.47
CA ASN A 125 2.97 22.59 -4.66
C ASN A 125 3.95 22.51 -5.85
N TYR A 126 3.53 21.89 -6.96
CA TYR A 126 4.07 22.26 -8.27
C TYR A 126 3.41 23.55 -8.73
N ASN A 127 4.21 24.48 -9.26
CA ASN A 127 3.80 25.87 -9.41
C ASN A 127 2.79 26.08 -10.54
N ASP A 128 2.99 25.43 -11.67
CA ASP A 128 2.26 25.62 -12.92
C ASP A 128 2.50 24.44 -13.88
N GLU A 129 1.93 24.51 -15.09
CA GLU A 129 2.10 23.51 -16.16
C GLU A 129 3.57 23.32 -16.57
N ASP A 130 4.34 24.41 -16.64
CA ASP A 130 5.75 24.38 -17.02
C ASP A 130 6.59 23.65 -15.95
N ASP A 131 6.31 23.86 -14.67
CA ASP A 131 6.97 23.13 -13.58
C ASP A 131 6.68 21.62 -13.67
N VAL A 132 5.45 21.22 -13.98
CA VAL A 132 5.11 19.80 -14.19
C VAL A 132 5.92 19.21 -15.35
N ILE A 133 5.98 19.90 -16.48
CA ILE A 133 6.76 19.46 -17.66
C ILE A 133 8.24 19.36 -17.31
N ASN A 134 8.80 20.39 -16.67
CA ASN A 134 10.20 20.42 -16.26
C ASN A 134 10.55 19.29 -15.30
N VAL A 135 9.67 18.95 -14.35
CA VAL A 135 9.89 17.82 -13.45
C VAL A 135 9.96 16.53 -14.25
N VAL A 136 8.98 16.27 -15.12
CA VAL A 136 8.92 15.05 -15.94
C VAL A 136 10.15 14.92 -16.85
N ASP A 137 10.56 15.99 -17.51
CA ASP A 137 11.74 16.02 -18.38
C ASP A 137 13.03 15.74 -17.60
N ASN A 138 13.14 16.23 -16.37
CA ASN A 138 14.27 15.93 -15.49
C ASN A 138 14.24 14.48 -14.99
N PHE A 139 13.08 13.87 -14.75
CA PHE A 139 12.99 12.44 -14.46
C PHE A 139 13.49 11.60 -15.65
N ASP A 140 13.04 11.94 -16.86
CA ASP A 140 13.45 11.26 -18.09
C ASP A 140 14.94 11.44 -18.38
N SER A 141 15.47 12.66 -18.26
CA SER A 141 16.89 12.98 -18.53
C SER A 141 17.87 12.32 -17.56
N ASN A 142 17.38 11.84 -16.41
CA ASN A 142 18.20 11.25 -15.35
C ASN A 142 17.93 9.74 -15.13
N ASP A 143 17.19 9.11 -16.06
CA ASP A 143 16.80 7.69 -16.01
C ASP A 143 16.06 7.28 -14.73
N LEU A 144 15.24 8.19 -14.19
CA LEU A 144 14.42 7.96 -13.01
C LEU A 144 12.99 7.59 -13.46
N PRO A 145 12.50 6.37 -13.17
CA PRO A 145 11.16 5.98 -13.57
C PRO A 145 10.10 6.68 -12.69
N LEU A 146 8.98 7.05 -13.30
CA LEU A 146 7.88 7.80 -12.69
C LEU A 146 6.57 7.43 -13.39
N ASP A 147 5.54 7.05 -12.62
CA ASP A 147 4.21 6.76 -13.16
C ASP A 147 3.23 7.91 -12.97
N VAL A 148 3.28 8.60 -11.82
CA VAL A 148 2.22 9.54 -11.45
C VAL A 148 2.77 10.87 -10.93
N MET A 149 2.37 11.96 -11.58
CA MET A 149 2.52 13.33 -11.08
C MET A 149 1.29 13.73 -10.26
N TRP A 150 1.50 14.54 -9.22
CA TRP A 150 0.44 14.97 -8.31
C TRP A 150 0.35 16.48 -8.25
N LEU A 151 -0.88 17.00 -8.25
CA LEU A 151 -1.16 18.40 -8.01
C LEU A 151 -1.93 18.56 -6.70
N ASP A 152 -1.27 19.24 -5.77
CA ASP A 152 -1.81 19.63 -4.47
C ASP A 152 -2.57 20.97 -4.60
N ILE A 153 -3.16 21.48 -3.52
CA ILE A 153 -4.24 22.47 -3.50
C ILE A 153 -4.01 23.76 -4.31
N GLU A 154 -2.76 24.17 -4.57
CA GLU A 154 -2.46 25.38 -5.36
C GLU A 154 -2.78 25.27 -6.87
N TYR A 155 -3.19 24.09 -7.37
CA TYR A 155 -3.66 23.97 -8.77
C TYR A 155 -5.04 24.58 -9.02
N THR A 156 -5.82 24.73 -7.95
CA THR A 156 -7.21 25.22 -8.00
C THR A 156 -7.26 26.74 -8.12
N ASP A 157 -8.37 27.29 -8.65
CA ASP A 157 -8.64 28.73 -8.59
C ASP A 157 -8.98 29.11 -7.13
N GLY A 158 -7.97 29.55 -6.38
CA GLY A 158 -8.16 30.07 -5.02
C GLY A 158 -8.84 29.08 -4.07
N LYS A 159 -8.45 27.79 -4.11
CA LYS A 159 -8.99 26.70 -3.29
C LYS A 159 -10.44 26.31 -3.59
N LYS A 160 -10.93 26.64 -4.78
CA LYS A 160 -12.22 26.15 -5.31
C LYS A 160 -12.01 24.81 -6.01
N TYR A 161 -12.43 23.71 -5.39
CA TYR A 161 -12.34 22.38 -6.01
C TYR A 161 -13.15 22.30 -7.32
N PHE A 162 -12.81 21.33 -8.17
CA PHE A 162 -13.37 21.19 -9.53
C PHE A 162 -13.08 22.38 -10.46
N THR A 163 -12.06 23.20 -10.13
CA THR A 163 -11.57 24.30 -10.96
C THR A 163 -10.06 24.22 -11.15
N TRP A 164 -9.52 25.03 -12.05
CA TRP A 164 -8.08 25.19 -12.31
C TRP A 164 -7.72 26.67 -12.19
N ASP A 165 -6.56 26.97 -11.62
CA ASP A 165 -6.03 28.34 -11.61
C ASP A 165 -5.84 28.79 -13.08
N PRO A 166 -6.52 29.87 -13.52
CA PRO A 166 -6.57 30.25 -14.92
C PRO A 166 -5.25 30.79 -15.48
N VAL A 167 -4.27 31.08 -14.61
CA VAL A 167 -2.94 31.57 -15.00
C VAL A 167 -1.92 30.43 -14.96
N LYS A 168 -1.87 29.68 -13.85
CA LYS A 168 -0.89 28.61 -13.65
C LYS A 168 -1.21 27.33 -14.44
N PHE A 169 -2.50 27.06 -14.62
CA PHE A 169 -3.02 25.86 -15.28
C PHE A 169 -4.08 26.24 -16.32
N ALA A 170 -3.68 27.08 -17.29
CA ALA A 170 -4.56 27.61 -18.32
C ALA A 170 -4.99 26.56 -19.38
N HIS A 171 -4.21 25.48 -19.54
CA HIS A 171 -4.37 24.44 -20.55
C HIS A 171 -4.24 23.02 -19.94
N PRO A 172 -5.01 22.67 -18.90
CA PRO A 172 -4.80 21.46 -18.12
C PRO A 172 -4.93 20.19 -18.97
N THR A 173 -5.85 20.18 -19.94
CA THR A 173 -6.03 19.04 -20.85
C THR A 173 -4.80 18.79 -21.73
N ALA A 174 -4.12 19.85 -22.18
CA ALA A 174 -2.89 19.71 -22.99
C ALA A 174 -1.75 19.16 -22.13
N MET A 175 -1.56 19.70 -20.92
CA MET A 175 -0.60 19.18 -19.94
C MET A 175 -0.85 17.69 -19.65
N ILE A 176 -2.10 17.31 -19.37
CA ILE A 176 -2.47 15.92 -19.09
C ILE A 176 -2.16 15.02 -20.30
N ASN A 177 -2.55 15.41 -21.52
CA ASN A 177 -2.30 14.60 -22.71
C ASN A 177 -0.81 14.43 -22.99
N ASN A 178 0.01 15.47 -22.77
CA ASN A 178 1.47 15.39 -22.91
C ASN A 178 2.07 14.41 -21.90
N LEU A 179 1.61 14.48 -20.64
CA LEU A 179 2.03 13.57 -19.58
C LEU A 179 1.64 12.11 -19.93
N THR A 180 0.40 11.88 -20.32
CA THR A 180 -0.14 10.52 -20.54
C THR A 180 0.38 9.87 -21.82
N ALA A 181 0.79 10.65 -22.81
CA ALA A 181 1.49 10.16 -24.01
C ALA A 181 2.80 9.40 -23.67
N THR A 182 3.41 9.67 -22.51
CA THR A 182 4.61 8.95 -22.02
C THR A 182 4.28 7.79 -21.08
N GLY A 183 3.01 7.38 -21.00
CA GLY A 183 2.55 6.29 -20.15
C GLY A 183 2.39 6.66 -18.67
N ARG A 184 2.40 7.96 -18.35
CA ARG A 184 2.22 8.52 -17.01
C ARG A 184 0.77 8.92 -16.74
N LYS A 185 0.47 9.33 -15.52
CA LYS A 185 -0.85 9.78 -15.07
C LYS A 185 -0.76 11.00 -14.16
N LEU A 186 -1.90 11.66 -13.96
CA LEU A 186 -2.04 12.80 -13.06
C LEU A 186 -2.96 12.42 -11.90
N VAL A 187 -2.62 12.83 -10.68
CA VAL A 187 -3.53 12.88 -9.54
C VAL A 187 -3.77 14.34 -9.16
N VAL A 188 -5.02 14.70 -8.90
CA VAL A 188 -5.39 16.03 -8.39
C VAL A 188 -6.13 15.90 -7.06
N ILE A 189 -5.86 16.82 -6.13
CA ILE A 189 -6.53 16.86 -4.83
C ILE A 189 -7.96 17.44 -4.94
N ILE A 190 -8.89 16.86 -4.20
CA ILE A 190 -10.28 17.30 -4.01
C ILE A 190 -10.66 17.05 -2.56
N ASP A 191 -10.87 18.11 -1.78
CA ASP A 191 -11.21 18.02 -0.35
C ASP A 191 -12.70 18.32 -0.11
N PRO A 192 -13.28 17.94 1.05
CA PRO A 192 -14.73 18.03 1.25
C PRO A 192 -15.23 19.41 1.67
N HIS A 193 -14.32 20.37 1.93
CA HIS A 193 -14.68 21.73 2.33
C HIS A 193 -14.90 22.63 1.11
N ILE A 194 -16.05 23.31 1.05
CA ILE A 194 -16.45 24.14 -0.08
C ILE A 194 -16.31 25.61 0.31
N LYS A 195 -15.48 26.35 -0.43
CA LYS A 195 -15.29 27.80 -0.25
C LYS A 195 -16.63 28.55 -0.29
N ARG A 196 -16.87 29.42 0.68
CA ARG A 196 -18.04 30.31 0.71
C ARG A 196 -17.74 31.59 -0.06
N GLU A 197 -17.92 31.54 -1.38
CA GLU A 197 -17.68 32.66 -2.29
C GLU A 197 -18.83 32.77 -3.29
N SER A 198 -19.40 33.97 -3.44
CA SER A 198 -20.48 34.17 -4.40
C SER A 198 -19.95 34.06 -5.83
N GLY A 199 -20.73 33.41 -6.70
CA GLY A 199 -20.34 33.11 -8.07
C GLY A 199 -19.53 31.82 -8.23
N TYR A 200 -19.16 31.15 -7.14
CA TYR A 200 -18.60 29.79 -7.20
C TYR A 200 -19.75 28.78 -7.35
N PHE A 201 -19.85 28.14 -8.52
CA PHE A 201 -20.97 27.27 -8.86
C PHE A 201 -21.31 26.22 -7.80
N LEU A 202 -20.30 25.58 -7.20
CA LEU A 202 -20.52 24.52 -6.21
C LEU A 202 -21.10 25.08 -4.91
N HIS A 203 -20.70 26.29 -4.52
CA HIS A 203 -21.25 26.97 -3.35
C HIS A 203 -22.70 27.41 -3.59
N GLU A 204 -22.96 28.02 -4.75
CA GLU A 204 -24.29 28.47 -5.14
C GLU A 204 -25.27 27.28 -5.26
N ASP A 205 -24.88 26.21 -5.95
CA ASP A 205 -25.66 24.97 -6.08
C ASP A 205 -25.97 24.36 -4.70
N ALA A 206 -24.97 24.27 -3.82
CA ALA A 206 -25.13 23.66 -2.50
C ALA A 206 -26.00 24.50 -1.57
N LEU A 207 -25.90 25.83 -1.65
CA LEU A 207 -26.74 26.74 -0.87
C LEU A 207 -28.18 26.74 -1.37
N SER A 208 -28.42 26.75 -2.69
CA SER A 208 -29.76 26.79 -3.26
C SER A 208 -30.55 25.49 -3.08
N ASN A 209 -29.86 24.35 -3.01
CA ASN A 209 -30.48 23.03 -2.89
C ASN A 209 -30.41 22.45 -1.47
N ASP A 210 -29.95 23.23 -0.49
CA ASP A 210 -29.86 22.83 0.91
C ASP A 210 -28.94 21.61 1.18
N PHE A 211 -27.78 21.57 0.53
CA PHE A 211 -26.87 20.42 0.55
C PHE A 211 -25.82 20.42 1.65
N TYR A 212 -25.75 21.47 2.48
CA TYR A 212 -24.73 21.59 3.51
C TYR A 212 -25.13 20.97 4.84
N VAL A 213 -24.12 20.44 5.55
CA VAL A 213 -24.23 20.07 6.97
C VAL A 213 -24.74 21.26 7.78
N LYS A 214 -25.56 20.99 8.79
CA LYS A 214 -26.17 22.01 9.64
C LYS A 214 -25.51 22.08 11.00
N ASN A 215 -25.53 23.25 11.63
CA ASN A 215 -25.21 23.37 13.06
C ASN A 215 -26.43 22.97 13.91
N LYS A 216 -26.25 22.93 15.23
CA LYS A 216 -27.32 22.60 16.20
C LYS A 216 -28.59 23.45 16.11
N ASP A 217 -28.45 24.69 15.60
CA ASP A 217 -29.57 25.64 15.45
C ASP A 217 -30.29 25.48 14.09
N GLY A 218 -29.86 24.51 13.26
CA GLY A 218 -30.43 24.24 11.93
C GLY A 218 -29.89 25.13 10.81
N ASN A 219 -28.91 26.00 11.08
CA ASN A 219 -28.29 26.85 10.07
C ASN A 219 -27.16 26.10 9.35
N VAL A 220 -26.79 26.54 8.14
CA VAL A 220 -25.62 25.99 7.42
C VAL A 220 -24.38 26.12 8.29
N PHE A 221 -23.69 24.99 8.50
CA PHE A 221 -22.42 24.98 9.23
C PHE A 221 -21.34 25.74 8.45
N GLU A 222 -20.64 26.61 9.17
CA GLU A 222 -19.52 27.40 8.65
C GLU A 222 -18.29 27.13 9.52
N GLY A 223 -17.20 26.75 8.87
CA GLY A 223 -15.89 26.56 9.48
C GLY A 223 -14.80 27.23 8.64
N TRP A 224 -13.56 27.11 9.09
CA TRP A 224 -12.38 27.61 8.37
C TRP A 224 -11.51 26.44 7.92
N CYS A 225 -11.08 26.46 6.66
CA CYS A 225 -10.09 25.53 6.13
C CYS A 225 -9.19 26.27 5.11
N TRP A 226 -8.56 25.58 4.15
CA TRP A 226 -7.70 26.18 3.12
C TRP A 226 -8.28 27.41 2.41
N PRO A 227 -9.58 27.45 2.04
CA PRO A 227 -10.16 28.61 1.36
C PRO A 227 -10.50 29.78 2.28
N GLY A 228 -10.24 29.68 3.59
CA GLY A 228 -10.87 30.49 4.62
C GLY A 228 -12.27 29.97 4.95
N SER A 229 -13.27 30.87 4.99
CA SER A 229 -14.66 30.53 5.29
C SER A 229 -15.19 29.45 4.32
N SER A 230 -15.61 28.32 4.89
CA SER A 230 -15.97 27.09 4.16
C SER A 230 -17.18 26.40 4.79
N SER A 231 -17.94 25.67 3.97
CA SER A 231 -19.02 24.78 4.40
C SER A 231 -18.83 23.38 3.84
N TYR A 232 -19.43 22.36 4.44
CA TYR A 232 -19.19 20.97 4.10
C TYR A 232 -20.47 20.32 3.61
N LEU A 233 -20.39 19.63 2.47
CA LEU A 233 -21.54 18.93 1.90
C LEU A 233 -21.98 17.79 2.83
N ASP A 234 -23.29 17.66 3.03
CA ASP A 234 -23.85 16.56 3.79
C ASP A 234 -23.95 15.29 2.92
N LEU A 235 -22.80 14.64 2.75
CA LEU A 235 -22.59 13.30 2.15
C LEU A 235 -23.61 12.21 2.52
N LEU A 236 -24.32 12.38 3.65
CA LEU A 236 -25.28 11.43 4.20
C LEU A 236 -26.61 11.46 3.44
N ASP A 237 -26.95 12.60 2.82
CA ASP A 237 -28.15 12.76 2.02
C ASP A 237 -27.95 12.15 0.62
N PRO A 238 -28.73 11.12 0.22
CA PRO A 238 -28.62 10.49 -1.10
C PRO A 238 -28.70 11.47 -2.29
N LYS A 239 -29.37 12.62 -2.15
CA LYS A 239 -29.42 13.66 -3.17
C LYS A 239 -28.07 14.35 -3.33
N VAL A 240 -27.42 14.68 -2.21
CA VAL A 240 -26.07 15.26 -2.19
C VAL A 240 -25.06 14.26 -2.75
N GLN A 241 -25.23 12.96 -2.43
CA GLN A 241 -24.41 11.91 -3.03
C GLN A 241 -24.54 11.87 -4.56
N ALA A 242 -25.76 11.89 -5.08
CA ALA A 242 -26.00 11.86 -6.53
C ALA A 242 -25.39 13.08 -7.22
N TYR A 243 -25.57 14.27 -6.64
CA TYR A 243 -24.98 15.52 -7.12
C TYR A 243 -23.44 15.47 -7.11
N TYR A 244 -22.82 15.04 -6.01
CA TYR A 244 -21.36 14.99 -5.90
C TYR A 244 -20.74 13.98 -6.87
N LYS A 245 -21.40 12.85 -7.15
CA LYS A 245 -20.96 11.89 -8.20
C LYS A 245 -20.93 12.54 -9.58
N GLU A 246 -21.89 13.43 -9.88
CA GLU A 246 -21.99 14.10 -11.18
C GLU A 246 -20.89 15.14 -11.40
N LEU A 247 -20.35 15.72 -10.32
CA LEU A 247 -19.24 16.68 -10.42
C LEU A 247 -18.01 16.08 -11.11
N TYR A 248 -17.78 14.77 -11.01
CA TYR A 248 -16.67 14.11 -11.66
C TYR A 248 -16.84 13.89 -13.17
N GLY A 249 -18.01 14.14 -13.75
CA GLY A 249 -18.21 14.07 -15.20
C GLY A 249 -17.29 15.02 -15.97
N PHE A 250 -16.81 14.66 -17.16
CA PHE A 250 -15.87 15.50 -17.93
C PHE A 250 -16.43 16.87 -18.32
N ASP A 251 -17.76 16.98 -18.41
CA ASP A 251 -18.50 18.23 -18.66
C ASP A 251 -18.57 19.15 -17.43
N ARG A 252 -18.56 18.57 -16.22
CA ARG A 252 -18.63 19.27 -14.93
C ARG A 252 -17.24 19.56 -14.37
N PHE A 253 -16.32 18.61 -14.42
CA PHE A 253 -14.91 18.79 -14.08
C PHE A 253 -14.07 19.01 -15.35
N GLN A 254 -14.28 20.17 -15.95
CA GLN A 254 -13.61 20.57 -17.18
C GLN A 254 -12.09 20.58 -17.00
N GLY A 255 -11.38 20.24 -18.07
CA GLY A 255 -9.92 20.14 -18.07
C GLY A 255 -9.38 18.73 -17.78
N THR A 256 -10.18 17.85 -17.16
CA THR A 256 -9.77 16.48 -16.81
C THR A 256 -9.96 15.47 -17.96
N THR A 257 -9.24 14.33 -17.87
CA THR A 257 -9.39 13.18 -18.79
C THR A 257 -9.53 11.88 -18.00
N SER A 258 -9.76 10.76 -18.69
CA SER A 258 -9.89 9.43 -18.05
C SER A 258 -8.59 8.93 -17.38
N ASP A 259 -7.47 9.63 -17.59
CA ASP A 259 -6.17 9.36 -16.97
C ASP A 259 -5.90 10.21 -15.72
N VAL A 260 -6.84 11.07 -15.32
CA VAL A 260 -6.77 11.86 -14.09
C VAL A 260 -7.40 11.08 -12.94
N MET A 261 -6.64 10.84 -11.88
CA MET A 261 -7.08 10.18 -10.66
C MET A 261 -7.23 11.19 -9.51
N ILE A 262 -7.79 10.78 -8.37
CA ILE A 262 -8.20 11.71 -7.32
C ILE A 262 -7.45 11.44 -6.02
N TRP A 263 -7.13 12.51 -5.30
CA TRP A 263 -6.69 12.48 -3.92
C TRP A 263 -7.75 13.17 -3.07
N ASN A 264 -8.31 12.47 -2.09
CA ASN A 264 -9.17 13.05 -1.07
C ASN A 264 -8.35 13.29 0.19
N ASP A 265 -8.15 14.55 0.53
CA ASP A 265 -7.51 14.97 1.77
C ASP A 265 -8.51 15.71 2.68
N MET A 266 -8.09 16.02 3.90
CA MET A 266 -8.86 16.85 4.84
C MET A 266 -10.24 16.29 5.17
N ASN A 267 -10.41 14.97 5.05
CA ASN A 267 -11.70 14.29 5.04
C ASN A 267 -12.06 13.59 6.35
N GLU A 268 -11.44 13.99 7.46
CA GLU A 268 -11.80 13.58 8.81
C GLU A 268 -13.22 13.97 9.25
N PRO A 269 -13.76 15.19 9.01
CA PRO A 269 -13.29 16.35 8.23
C PRO A 269 -12.42 17.34 9.01
N SER A 270 -11.36 17.85 8.39
CA SER A 270 -10.52 18.88 9.00
C SER A 270 -11.19 20.26 8.97
N VAL A 271 -11.34 20.88 10.14
CA VAL A 271 -11.90 22.22 10.36
C VAL A 271 -10.94 23.00 11.26
N PHE A 272 -10.17 23.95 10.72
CA PHE A 272 -9.06 24.63 11.42
C PHE A 272 -9.48 25.38 12.70
N ASN A 273 -10.70 25.90 12.72
CA ASN A 273 -11.26 26.61 13.88
C ASN A 273 -12.24 25.76 14.70
N GLY A 274 -12.37 24.47 14.38
CA GLY A 274 -13.22 23.52 15.08
C GLY A 274 -12.55 22.91 16.32
N PRO A 275 -13.33 22.29 17.23
CA PRO A 275 -12.76 21.52 18.32
C PRO A 275 -11.90 20.39 17.75
N GLU A 276 -10.68 20.20 18.29
CA GLU A 276 -9.75 19.15 17.84
C GLU A 276 -9.47 19.18 16.32
N ILE A 277 -9.60 20.36 15.70
CA ILE A 277 -9.44 20.56 14.25
C ILE A 277 -10.47 19.74 13.44
N THR A 278 -11.65 19.48 14.00
CA THR A 278 -12.76 18.78 13.34
C THR A 278 -14.12 19.46 13.56
N MET A 279 -15.17 18.93 12.93
CA MET A 279 -16.54 19.40 13.10
C MET A 279 -17.03 19.28 14.55
N PRO A 280 -17.81 20.26 15.05
CA PRO A 280 -18.51 20.13 16.33
C PRO A 280 -19.44 18.90 16.37
N LYS A 281 -19.41 18.20 17.50
CA LYS A 281 -20.17 16.95 17.73
C LYS A 281 -21.68 17.06 17.54
N ASP A 282 -22.25 18.24 17.76
CA ASP A 282 -23.68 18.57 17.68
C ASP A 282 -24.09 19.14 16.30
N CYS A 283 -23.19 19.10 15.30
CA CYS A 283 -23.59 19.33 13.91
C CYS A 283 -24.58 18.25 13.46
N LEU A 284 -25.57 18.65 12.69
CA LEU A 284 -26.68 17.82 12.26
C LEU A 284 -26.48 17.42 10.78
N HIS A 285 -26.63 16.14 10.55
CA HIS A 285 -26.61 15.49 9.24
C HIS A 285 -28.01 14.95 8.88
N HIS A 286 -28.15 14.54 7.62
CA HIS A 286 -29.37 13.98 7.06
C HIS A 286 -29.94 12.87 7.95
N GLY A 287 -31.26 12.84 8.13
CA GLY A 287 -31.91 11.89 9.04
C GLY A 287 -31.85 12.26 10.51
N GLY A 288 -31.30 13.43 10.86
CA GLY A 288 -31.23 13.93 12.24
C GLY A 288 -30.08 13.34 13.05
N TRP A 289 -29.08 12.75 12.40
CA TRP A 289 -27.89 12.25 13.06
C TRP A 289 -26.96 13.39 13.46
N GLU A 290 -26.54 13.42 14.72
CA GLU A 290 -25.43 14.26 15.15
C GLU A 290 -24.08 13.75 14.59
N HIS A 291 -23.13 14.65 14.38
CA HIS A 291 -21.79 14.34 13.91
C HIS A 291 -21.07 13.31 14.81
N ARG A 292 -21.30 13.34 16.13
CA ARG A 292 -20.72 12.37 17.07
C ARG A 292 -21.05 10.90 16.76
N HIS A 293 -22.15 10.64 16.05
CA HIS A 293 -22.58 9.27 15.73
C HIS A 293 -21.84 8.69 14.52
N ILE A 294 -21.33 9.56 13.65
CA ILE A 294 -20.82 9.18 12.33
C ILE A 294 -19.40 9.68 12.04
N HIS A 295 -18.75 10.35 13.00
CA HIS A 295 -17.47 11.02 12.82
C HIS A 295 -16.42 10.15 12.11
N ASN A 296 -16.16 8.93 12.60
CA ASN A 296 -15.12 8.06 12.02
C ASN A 296 -15.50 7.48 10.63
N VAL A 297 -16.78 7.48 10.25
CA VAL A 297 -17.22 7.02 8.92
C VAL A 297 -17.43 8.16 7.94
N TYR A 298 -17.19 9.41 8.36
CA TYR A 298 -17.22 10.56 7.47
C TYR A 298 -16.21 10.38 6.33
N GLY A 299 -14.95 10.06 6.64
CA GLY A 299 -13.91 9.81 5.64
C GLY A 299 -14.12 8.56 4.77
N LEU A 300 -14.62 7.46 5.35
CA LEU A 300 -14.80 6.17 4.67
C LEU A 300 -16.21 5.96 4.10
N GLU A 301 -17.21 5.71 4.94
CA GLU A 301 -18.28 4.78 4.56
C GLU A 301 -19.58 5.44 4.11
N VAL A 302 -19.69 6.78 4.17
CA VAL A 302 -20.84 7.47 3.56
C VAL A 302 -20.52 8.75 2.77
N PHE A 303 -19.41 9.47 2.99
CA PHE A 303 -19.30 10.84 2.44
C PHE A 303 -18.36 10.98 1.24
N GLN A 304 -17.04 11.02 1.39
CA GLN A 304 -16.24 11.52 0.27
C GLN A 304 -15.64 10.42 -0.62
N THR A 305 -14.94 9.46 -0.02
CA THR A 305 -14.10 8.50 -0.76
C THR A 305 -14.92 7.52 -1.60
N GLN A 306 -15.94 6.89 -0.99
CA GLN A 306 -16.81 5.97 -1.72
C GLN A 306 -17.63 6.69 -2.81
N ILE A 307 -18.08 7.92 -2.55
CA ILE A 307 -18.85 8.70 -3.55
C ILE A 307 -17.95 9.16 -4.69
N THR A 308 -16.70 9.53 -4.39
CA THR A 308 -15.66 9.79 -5.38
C THR A 308 -15.41 8.55 -6.22
N TYR A 309 -15.30 7.37 -5.60
CA TYR A 309 -15.14 6.10 -6.30
C TYR A 309 -16.30 5.83 -7.28
N ASP A 310 -17.54 5.99 -6.81
CA ASP A 310 -18.74 5.84 -7.65
C ASP A 310 -18.80 6.89 -8.76
N GLY A 311 -18.39 8.13 -8.49
CA GLY A 311 -18.32 9.22 -9.47
C GLY A 311 -17.31 8.92 -10.57
N LEU A 312 -16.13 8.40 -10.21
CA LEU A 312 -15.11 7.97 -11.16
C LEU A 312 -15.56 6.75 -11.99
N LEU A 313 -16.30 5.81 -11.41
CA LEU A 313 -16.95 4.73 -12.15
C LEU A 313 -18.03 5.24 -13.12
N LYS A 314 -18.83 6.24 -12.72
CA LYS A 314 -19.82 6.86 -13.61
C LYS A 314 -19.13 7.61 -14.76
N ARG A 315 -18.00 8.26 -14.48
CA ARG A 315 -17.16 8.96 -15.46
C ARG A 315 -16.48 8.02 -16.46
N SER A 316 -16.03 6.84 -16.03
CA SER A 316 -15.33 5.86 -16.87
C SER A 316 -15.61 4.44 -16.38
N SER A 317 -16.72 3.86 -16.83
CA SER A 317 -17.26 2.59 -16.31
C SER A 317 -16.39 1.36 -16.61
N ASP A 318 -15.49 1.47 -17.56
CA ASP A 318 -14.54 0.43 -17.93
C ASP A 318 -13.25 0.48 -17.09
N ARG A 319 -12.92 1.60 -16.43
CA ARG A 319 -11.65 1.81 -15.73
C ARG A 319 -11.78 1.69 -14.22
N ARG A 320 -10.79 1.06 -13.58
CA ARG A 320 -10.72 0.92 -12.12
C ARG A 320 -10.32 2.26 -11.49
N PRO A 321 -11.08 2.84 -10.55
CA PRO A 321 -10.67 4.09 -9.92
C PRO A 321 -9.37 3.94 -9.12
N PHE A 322 -8.61 5.03 -9.02
CA PHE A 322 -7.57 5.18 -8.01
C PHE A 322 -7.89 6.42 -7.20
N ILE A 323 -7.98 6.23 -5.90
CA ILE A 323 -8.20 7.28 -4.92
C ILE A 323 -7.19 7.07 -3.81
N LEU A 324 -6.54 8.14 -3.39
CA LEU A 324 -5.81 8.17 -2.13
C LEU A 324 -6.69 8.92 -1.11
N THR A 325 -6.88 8.36 0.08
CA THR A 325 -7.65 8.98 1.17
C THR A 325 -6.81 9.10 2.44
N ARG A 326 -7.02 10.20 3.20
CA ARG A 326 -6.38 10.38 4.50
C ARG A 326 -7.16 9.67 5.59
N ALA A 327 -8.37 10.16 5.86
CA ALA A 327 -9.28 9.53 6.80
C ALA A 327 -9.81 8.22 6.22
N HIS A 328 -9.86 7.19 7.05
CA HIS A 328 -10.33 5.86 6.69
C HIS A 328 -10.85 5.10 7.91
N PHE A 329 -11.63 4.04 7.64
CA PHE A 329 -12.27 3.18 8.64
C PHE A 329 -12.29 1.72 8.15
N ALA A 330 -12.99 0.83 8.85
CA ALA A 330 -13.22 -0.54 8.40
C ALA A 330 -14.03 -0.57 7.09
N GLY A 331 -13.42 -1.00 5.98
CA GLY A 331 -14.05 -1.04 4.65
C GLY A 331 -13.40 -0.15 3.59
N SER A 332 -12.48 0.75 3.97
CA SER A 332 -11.78 1.69 3.07
C SER A 332 -10.97 1.00 1.99
N GLN A 333 -10.51 -0.22 2.26
CA GLN A 333 -9.80 -1.04 1.29
C GLN A 333 -10.60 -1.23 -0.01
N ARG A 334 -11.94 -1.16 0.04
CA ARG A 334 -12.79 -1.40 -1.14
C ARG A 334 -12.71 -0.29 -2.20
N SER A 335 -12.26 0.90 -1.83
CA SER A 335 -12.37 2.09 -2.69
C SER A 335 -11.10 2.95 -2.78
N ALA A 336 -10.14 2.82 -1.87
CA ALA A 336 -8.97 3.69 -1.85
C ALA A 336 -7.69 3.05 -1.32
N ALA A 337 -6.57 3.64 -1.74
CA ALA A 337 -5.29 3.56 -1.04
C ALA A 337 -5.29 4.55 0.14
N VAL A 338 -4.45 4.29 1.14
CA VAL A 338 -4.26 5.19 2.29
C VAL A 338 -2.80 5.57 2.45
N TRP A 339 -2.55 6.70 3.11
CA TRP A 339 -1.21 7.02 3.61
C TRP A 339 -1.28 7.50 5.06
N THR A 340 -0.15 7.45 5.75
CA THR A 340 -0.06 7.74 7.19
C THR A 340 -0.17 9.23 7.56
N GLY A 341 -0.66 10.09 6.67
CA GLY A 341 -0.75 11.53 6.89
C GLY A 341 0.60 12.24 6.95
N ASP A 342 0.59 13.41 7.57
CA ASP A 342 1.68 14.38 7.61
C ASP A 342 2.80 13.96 8.58
N ASN A 343 3.68 13.08 8.11
CA ASN A 343 4.87 12.66 8.85
C ASN A 343 5.99 13.72 8.81
N ALA A 344 6.99 13.60 9.69
CA ALA A 344 8.15 14.49 9.70
C ALA A 344 9.37 13.85 9.02
N ALA A 345 10.25 14.67 8.46
CA ALA A 345 11.54 14.27 7.88
C ALA A 345 12.55 13.89 8.97
N GLU A 346 12.23 12.83 9.73
CA GLU A 346 13.02 12.31 10.86
C GLU A 346 13.15 10.78 10.80
N TRP A 347 14.24 10.24 11.34
CA TRP A 347 14.50 8.80 11.40
C TRP A 347 13.43 8.02 12.17
N SER A 348 12.88 8.61 13.24
CA SER A 348 11.78 8.02 14.03
C SER A 348 10.51 7.82 13.18
N HIS A 349 10.20 8.76 12.29
CA HIS A 349 9.05 8.66 11.38
C HIS A 349 9.30 7.65 10.25
N LEU A 350 10.54 7.55 9.76
CA LEU A 350 10.93 6.47 8.85
C LEU A 350 10.75 5.10 9.52
N GLN A 351 11.21 4.94 10.76
CA GLN A 351 11.02 3.71 11.53
C GLN A 351 9.55 3.37 11.74
N ALA A 352 8.72 4.35 12.09
CA ALA A 352 7.29 4.16 12.34
C ALA A 352 6.49 3.78 11.08
N SER A 353 6.97 4.13 9.89
CA SER A 353 6.25 3.84 8.64
C SER A 353 5.96 2.34 8.42
N LEU A 354 6.90 1.46 8.79
CA LEU A 354 6.74 0.01 8.67
C LEU A 354 5.64 -0.53 9.59
N PRO A 355 5.69 -0.37 10.93
CA PRO A 355 4.65 -0.85 11.83
C PRO A 355 3.28 -0.28 11.50
N MET A 356 3.18 1.00 11.10
CA MET A 356 1.91 1.60 10.69
C MET A 356 1.32 0.93 9.45
N CYS A 357 2.11 0.73 8.39
CA CYS A 357 1.61 0.04 7.20
C CYS A 357 1.30 -1.44 7.46
N LEU A 358 2.05 -2.09 8.36
CA LEU A 358 1.78 -3.46 8.78
C LEU A 358 0.48 -3.57 9.58
N SER A 359 0.17 -2.61 10.45
CA SER A 359 -1.09 -2.60 11.18
C SER A 359 -2.28 -2.37 10.24
N GLU A 360 -2.15 -1.44 9.28
CA GLU A 360 -3.18 -1.24 8.24
C GLU A 360 -3.41 -2.51 7.42
N ALA A 361 -2.34 -3.20 7.03
CA ALA A 361 -2.42 -4.43 6.26
C ALA A 361 -3.15 -5.56 7.03
N LEU A 362 -2.93 -5.68 8.35
CA LEU A 362 -3.67 -6.60 9.22
C LEU A 362 -5.13 -6.18 9.40
N GLY A 363 -5.40 -4.87 9.41
CA GLY A 363 -6.73 -4.26 9.40
C GLY A 363 -7.43 -4.31 8.03
N GLY A 364 -6.94 -5.11 7.09
CA GLY A 364 -7.54 -5.29 5.76
C GLY A 364 -7.14 -4.26 4.71
N ILE A 365 -6.50 -3.15 5.08
CA ILE A 365 -6.05 -2.09 4.18
C ILE A 365 -4.62 -2.37 3.72
N SER A 366 -4.48 -3.24 2.72
CA SER A 366 -3.17 -3.61 2.17
C SER A 366 -2.53 -2.54 1.29
N PHE A 367 -3.25 -1.50 0.86
CA PHE A 367 -2.70 -0.46 -0.02
C PHE A 367 -2.30 0.81 0.77
N CYS A 368 -1.34 0.64 1.68
CA CYS A 368 -0.85 1.68 2.57
C CYS A 368 0.60 2.12 2.24
N GLY A 369 0.95 3.36 2.57
CA GLY A 369 2.29 3.92 2.45
C GLY A 369 2.51 5.14 3.34
N ALA A 370 3.73 5.68 3.32
CA ALA A 370 4.10 6.90 4.03
C ALA A 370 4.88 7.83 3.10
N ASP A 371 4.81 9.14 3.34
CA ASP A 371 5.45 10.11 2.46
C ASP A 371 6.97 10.02 2.52
N ILE A 372 7.57 9.76 1.34
CA ILE A 372 9.01 9.55 1.21
C ILE A 372 9.76 10.84 1.46
N GLY A 373 10.68 10.78 2.42
CA GLY A 373 11.50 11.90 2.90
C GLY A 373 10.83 12.76 3.97
N GLY A 374 9.61 12.42 4.41
CA GLY A 374 8.87 13.12 5.46
C GLY A 374 8.20 14.42 5.00
N PHE A 375 6.91 14.59 5.25
CA PHE A 375 6.14 15.76 4.81
C PHE A 375 6.69 17.07 5.41
N PHE A 376 6.80 17.16 6.72
CA PHE A 376 7.39 18.32 7.41
C PHE A 376 8.92 18.27 7.44
N ASN A 377 9.54 19.45 7.52
CA ASN A 377 11.00 19.63 7.63
C ASN A 377 11.79 19.18 6.38
N ASN A 378 13.12 19.37 6.42
CA ASN A 378 14.01 18.98 5.33
C ASN A 378 14.86 17.78 5.78
N PRO A 379 14.75 16.61 5.13
CA PRO A 379 15.58 15.47 5.48
C PRO A 379 17.04 15.76 5.12
N ASP A 380 17.97 15.24 5.91
CA ASP A 380 19.35 15.13 5.45
C ASP A 380 19.45 14.15 4.27
N THR A 381 20.59 14.19 3.57
CA THR A 381 20.78 13.37 2.36
C THR A 381 20.78 11.88 2.66
N GLU A 382 21.30 11.45 3.82
CA GLU A 382 21.30 10.04 4.21
C GLU A 382 19.88 9.53 4.44
N LEU A 383 19.11 10.26 5.24
CA LEU A 383 17.72 9.98 5.55
C LEU A 383 16.87 9.89 4.29
N LEU A 384 17.01 10.84 3.35
CA LEU A 384 16.26 10.83 2.10
C LEU A 384 16.53 9.54 1.30
N GLN A 385 17.80 9.16 1.13
CA GLN A 385 18.18 7.94 0.43
C GLN A 385 17.59 6.70 1.10
N ARG A 386 17.69 6.60 2.44
CA ARG A 386 17.09 5.49 3.20
C ARG A 386 15.57 5.45 3.09
N TRP A 387 14.92 6.60 2.96
CA TRP A 387 13.48 6.66 2.77
C TRP A 387 13.04 6.08 1.41
N TYR A 388 13.78 6.37 0.33
CA TYR A 388 13.51 5.74 -0.98
C TYR A 388 13.69 4.22 -0.93
N GLN A 389 14.68 3.75 -0.18
CA GLN A 389 14.98 2.32 0.01
C GLN A 389 13.94 1.61 0.89
N ALA A 390 13.41 2.28 1.91
CA ALA A 390 12.34 1.74 2.75
C ALA A 390 10.99 1.73 2.04
N GLY A 391 10.63 2.85 1.38
CA GLY A 391 9.36 2.98 0.68
C GLY A 391 9.18 1.99 -0.47
N LEU A 392 10.27 1.50 -1.07
CA LEU A 392 10.27 0.41 -2.06
C LEU A 392 9.45 -0.81 -1.58
N TRP A 393 9.49 -1.09 -0.28
CA TRP A 393 8.87 -2.26 0.36
C TRP A 393 7.47 -1.95 0.92
N LEU A 394 6.96 -0.73 0.75
CA LEU A 394 5.60 -0.36 1.11
C LEU A 394 4.67 -0.46 -0.12
N PRO A 395 3.41 -0.91 0.05
CA PRO A 395 2.46 -1.04 -1.05
C PRO A 395 2.23 0.24 -1.85
N PHE A 396 2.03 1.39 -1.19
CA PHE A 396 1.91 2.70 -1.81
C PHE A 396 3.22 3.49 -1.70
N TYR A 397 3.74 3.99 -2.84
CA TYR A 397 5.10 4.52 -2.95
C TYR A 397 5.13 5.95 -3.51
N ARG A 398 4.95 6.95 -2.62
CA ARG A 398 4.88 8.38 -2.96
C ARG A 398 5.91 9.21 -2.22
N ALA A 399 6.61 10.10 -2.93
CA ALA A 399 7.32 11.22 -2.30
C ALA A 399 6.42 12.44 -2.27
N HIS A 400 6.34 13.09 -1.12
CA HIS A 400 5.54 14.29 -0.89
C HIS A 400 6.21 15.16 0.17
N ALA A 401 5.97 16.47 0.15
CA ALA A 401 6.68 17.46 0.96
C ALA A 401 5.81 18.70 1.20
N HIS A 402 5.90 19.28 2.40
CA HIS A 402 5.20 20.50 2.82
C HIS A 402 5.68 21.75 2.05
N ILE A 403 4.85 22.81 2.01
CA ILE A 403 5.11 24.04 1.25
C ILE A 403 6.42 24.74 1.60
N ASP A 404 6.78 24.77 2.88
CA ASP A 404 8.00 25.44 3.38
C ASP A 404 9.29 24.63 3.16
N THR A 405 9.19 23.43 2.57
CA THR A 405 10.35 22.57 2.33
C THR A 405 11.07 22.95 1.04
N ARG A 406 12.38 22.69 1.01
CA ARG A 406 13.17 22.80 -0.21
C ARG A 406 12.69 21.77 -1.22
N ARG A 407 12.79 22.12 -2.51
CA ARG A 407 12.66 21.15 -3.60
C ARG A 407 13.64 20.00 -3.38
N ARG A 408 13.13 18.77 -3.49
CA ARG A 408 13.87 17.54 -3.18
C ARG A 408 13.52 16.39 -4.12
N GLU A 409 13.15 16.73 -5.35
CA GLU A 409 13.11 15.76 -6.44
C GLU A 409 14.49 15.08 -6.58
N PRO A 410 14.56 13.76 -6.83
CA PRO A 410 15.82 13.01 -6.77
C PRO A 410 16.92 13.52 -7.71
N TYR A 411 16.54 14.14 -8.83
CA TYR A 411 17.48 14.67 -9.81
C TYR A 411 18.26 15.91 -9.34
N LEU A 412 17.84 16.55 -8.25
CA LEU A 412 18.50 17.74 -7.69
C LEU A 412 19.77 17.40 -6.90
N PHE A 413 19.97 16.12 -6.56
CA PHE A 413 21.11 15.65 -5.79
C PHE A 413 22.26 15.21 -6.70
N ASN A 414 23.46 15.04 -6.12
CA ASN A 414 24.64 14.58 -6.85
C ASN A 414 24.47 13.15 -7.41
N GLU A 415 25.35 12.75 -8.33
CA GLU A 415 25.19 11.46 -9.05
C GLU A 415 25.20 10.24 -8.13
N ASP A 416 25.94 10.26 -7.01
CA ASP A 416 25.99 9.14 -6.08
C ASP A 416 24.63 8.92 -5.39
N VAL A 417 24.05 10.01 -4.87
CA VAL A 417 22.71 10.00 -4.25
C VAL A 417 21.66 9.62 -5.26
N ARG A 418 21.73 10.24 -6.45
CA ARG A 418 20.81 10.00 -7.56
C ARG A 418 20.86 8.55 -8.01
N THR A 419 22.04 7.94 -8.08
CA THR A 419 22.22 6.52 -8.44
C THR A 419 21.58 5.59 -7.43
N ARG A 420 21.74 5.84 -6.13
CA ARG A 420 21.11 5.00 -5.08
C ARG A 420 19.60 5.08 -5.12
N ILE A 421 19.04 6.29 -5.28
CA ILE A 421 17.60 6.47 -5.45
C ILE A 421 17.13 5.78 -6.74
N ARG A 422 17.85 5.99 -7.87
CA ARG A 422 17.56 5.32 -9.15
C ARG A 422 17.55 3.80 -9.02
N ASN A 423 18.47 3.21 -8.25
CA ASN A 423 18.52 1.77 -8.03
C ASN A 423 17.33 1.27 -7.20
N ALA A 424 16.92 2.01 -6.15
CA ALA A 424 15.71 1.69 -5.39
C ALA A 424 14.45 1.77 -6.28
N LEU A 425 14.32 2.82 -7.09
CA LEU A 425 13.23 2.96 -8.06
C LEU A 425 13.26 1.81 -9.08
N ARG A 426 14.39 1.51 -9.71
CA ARG A 426 14.50 0.41 -10.68
C ARG A 426 14.16 -0.94 -10.06
N LEU A 427 14.57 -1.20 -8.82
CA LEU A 427 14.19 -2.41 -8.10
C LEU A 427 12.67 -2.48 -7.89
N ARG A 428 12.01 -1.37 -7.50
CA ARG A 428 10.54 -1.29 -7.39
C ARG A 428 9.87 -1.70 -8.69
N TYR A 429 10.30 -1.10 -9.79
CA TYR A 429 9.74 -1.36 -11.12
C TYR A 429 9.97 -2.80 -11.58
N ALA A 430 11.15 -3.36 -11.30
CA ALA A 430 11.46 -4.74 -11.65
C ALA A 430 10.55 -5.74 -10.94
N ILE A 431 10.14 -5.48 -9.70
CA ILE A 431 9.28 -6.37 -8.91
C ILE A 431 7.79 -6.05 -9.00
N LEU A 432 7.36 -5.08 -9.82
CA LEU A 432 5.92 -4.79 -10.03
C LEU A 432 5.08 -6.02 -10.41
N PRO A 433 5.56 -6.99 -11.20
CA PRO A 433 4.80 -8.23 -11.45
C PRO A 433 4.43 -8.99 -10.17
N LEU A 434 5.32 -9.01 -9.18
CA LEU A 434 5.05 -9.63 -7.88
C LEU A 434 4.01 -8.82 -7.11
N TRP A 435 4.19 -7.50 -6.97
CA TRP A 435 3.23 -6.62 -6.29
C TRP A 435 1.83 -6.79 -6.87
N TYR A 436 1.72 -6.76 -8.20
CA TYR A 436 0.43 -6.88 -8.88
C TYR A 436 -0.22 -8.25 -8.68
N THR A 437 0.58 -9.32 -8.71
CA THR A 437 0.10 -10.67 -8.40
C THR A 437 -0.40 -10.77 -6.96
N LEU A 438 0.32 -10.18 -6.00
CA LEU A 438 -0.08 -10.19 -4.59
C LEU A 438 -1.36 -9.40 -4.35
N PHE A 439 -1.58 -8.28 -5.04
CA PHE A 439 -2.84 -7.54 -4.96
C PHE A 439 -4.01 -8.36 -5.53
N ARG A 440 -3.80 -9.13 -6.60
CA ARG A 440 -4.82 -10.07 -7.09
C ARG A 440 -5.09 -11.19 -6.07
N GLU A 441 -4.06 -11.75 -5.46
CA GLU A 441 -4.21 -12.77 -4.43
C GLU A 441 -4.90 -12.22 -3.18
N HIS A 442 -4.65 -10.96 -2.82
CA HIS A 442 -5.34 -10.23 -1.76
C HIS A 442 -6.84 -10.10 -2.07
N GLU A 443 -7.22 -9.69 -3.29
CA GLU A 443 -8.62 -9.61 -3.72
C GLU A 443 -9.33 -10.97 -3.65
N ILE A 444 -8.62 -12.08 -3.92
CA ILE A 444 -9.20 -13.43 -3.88
C ILE A 444 -9.31 -13.97 -2.45
N THR A 445 -8.29 -13.74 -1.62
CA THR A 445 -8.11 -14.48 -0.38
C THR A 445 -8.29 -13.64 0.88
N GLY A 446 -8.17 -12.32 0.80
CA GLY A 446 -8.04 -11.43 1.94
C GLY A 446 -6.67 -11.44 2.62
N ASP A 447 -5.68 -12.20 2.12
CA ASP A 447 -4.34 -12.20 2.69
C ASP A 447 -3.67 -10.84 2.48
N PRO A 448 -2.99 -10.25 3.49
CA PRO A 448 -2.30 -8.98 3.33
C PRO A 448 -1.16 -9.07 2.30
N VAL A 449 -0.96 -7.99 1.54
CA VAL A 449 0.11 -7.89 0.52
C VAL A 449 1.48 -7.84 1.18
N ILE A 450 1.63 -6.97 2.19
CA ILE A 450 2.77 -6.99 3.12
C ILE A 450 2.35 -7.64 4.43
N ARG A 451 3.26 -8.36 5.08
CA ARG A 451 2.95 -9.18 6.25
C ARG A 451 4.02 -9.02 7.33
N PRO A 452 3.64 -8.94 8.61
CA PRO A 452 4.59 -9.11 9.69
C PRO A 452 5.05 -10.57 9.73
N LEU A 453 6.23 -10.82 10.27
CA LEU A 453 6.84 -12.15 10.22
C LEU A 453 5.99 -13.21 10.96
N PHE A 454 5.37 -12.86 12.09
CA PHE A 454 4.50 -13.77 12.85
C PHE A 454 3.28 -14.26 12.04
N TYR A 455 2.84 -13.52 11.02
CA TYR A 455 1.72 -13.93 10.18
C TYR A 455 2.05 -15.18 9.35
N GLN A 456 3.31 -15.30 8.91
CA GLN A 456 3.80 -16.45 8.14
C GLN A 456 4.40 -17.54 9.03
N TYR A 457 4.90 -17.17 10.21
CA TYR A 457 5.59 -18.04 11.16
C TYR A 457 4.96 -17.91 12.56
N PRO A 458 3.70 -18.34 12.76
CA PRO A 458 3.01 -18.18 14.05
C PRO A 458 3.68 -18.99 15.18
N ASP A 459 4.32 -20.11 14.86
CA ASP A 459 4.92 -20.97 15.89
C ASP A 459 6.19 -20.39 16.54
N ASP A 460 6.73 -19.28 16.01
CA ASP A 460 7.94 -18.63 16.55
C ASP A 460 7.57 -17.42 17.44
N PRO A 461 7.65 -17.55 18.79
CA PRO A 461 7.24 -16.51 19.71
C PRO A 461 8.13 -15.26 19.67
N ASN A 462 9.34 -15.33 19.09
CA ASN A 462 10.25 -14.20 19.03
C ASN A 462 9.85 -13.18 17.95
N LEU A 463 8.89 -13.51 17.09
CA LEU A 463 8.48 -12.69 15.95
C LEU A 463 7.36 -11.70 16.27
N VAL A 464 6.71 -11.83 17.42
CA VAL A 464 5.57 -10.97 17.81
C VAL A 464 5.99 -9.50 17.95
N ASP A 465 7.23 -9.27 18.38
CA ASP A 465 7.77 -7.93 18.63
C ASP A 465 8.62 -7.39 17.47
N VAL A 466 8.67 -8.12 16.35
CA VAL A 466 9.46 -7.74 15.18
C VAL A 466 8.62 -6.88 14.25
N ASP A 467 8.83 -5.57 14.31
CA ASP A 467 8.10 -4.56 13.52
C ASP A 467 8.98 -3.76 12.54
N ASN A 468 10.29 -4.01 12.53
CA ASN A 468 11.28 -3.38 11.66
C ASN A 468 11.60 -4.19 10.39
N GLN A 469 10.85 -5.26 10.13
CA GLN A 469 11.00 -6.16 8.98
C GLN A 469 9.64 -6.45 8.36
N VAL A 470 9.62 -6.61 7.04
CA VAL A 470 8.39 -6.85 6.28
C VAL A 470 8.56 -8.04 5.34
N LEU A 471 7.55 -8.89 5.27
CA LEU A 471 7.41 -9.88 4.21
C LEU A 471 6.55 -9.29 3.09
N VAL A 472 7.03 -9.35 1.84
CA VAL A 472 6.23 -9.07 0.65
C VAL A 472 5.66 -10.38 0.14
N GLY A 473 4.37 -10.59 0.39
CA GLY A 473 3.73 -11.89 0.24
C GLY A 473 4.40 -12.95 1.11
N SER A 474 4.74 -14.09 0.52
CA SER A 474 5.54 -15.15 1.16
C SER A 474 6.96 -15.26 0.57
N SER A 475 7.32 -14.40 -0.38
CA SER A 475 8.47 -14.63 -1.26
C SER A 475 9.69 -13.78 -0.96
N ILE A 476 9.53 -12.60 -0.35
CA ILE A 476 10.63 -11.68 -0.04
C ILE A 476 10.52 -11.22 1.41
N LEU A 477 11.63 -11.24 2.14
CA LEU A 477 11.81 -10.58 3.43
C LEU A 477 12.68 -9.34 3.23
N ALA A 478 12.24 -8.18 3.68
CA ALA A 478 13.00 -6.95 3.64
C ALA A 478 13.21 -6.37 5.03
N ARG A 479 14.42 -5.87 5.28
CA ARG A 479 14.82 -5.13 6.49
C ARG A 479 15.47 -3.82 6.02
N PRO A 480 14.68 -2.79 5.69
CA PRO A 480 15.28 -1.51 5.31
C PRO A 480 16.13 -0.93 6.44
N VAL A 481 17.13 -0.13 6.09
CA VAL A 481 17.95 0.59 7.07
C VAL A 481 17.19 1.84 7.49
N THR A 482 16.81 1.92 8.76
CA THR A 482 15.98 3.00 9.31
C THR A 482 16.68 3.69 10.48
N GLU A 483 18.00 3.52 10.59
CA GLU A 483 18.86 4.10 11.61
C GLU A 483 19.98 4.91 10.96
N ALA A 484 20.33 6.05 11.57
CA ALA A 484 21.35 6.97 11.05
C ALA A 484 22.78 6.42 11.25
N GLY A 485 23.63 6.55 10.23
CA GLY A 485 25.07 6.32 10.34
C GLY A 485 25.48 4.87 10.64
N VAL A 486 24.60 3.89 10.41
CA VAL A 486 24.88 2.48 10.74
C VAL A 486 25.65 1.78 9.61
N SER A 487 26.63 0.97 10.00
CA SER A 487 27.41 0.12 9.09
C SER A 487 27.00 -1.35 9.10
N SER A 488 26.08 -1.72 10.00
CA SER A 488 25.53 -3.07 10.10
C SER A 488 24.15 -3.03 10.73
N VAL A 489 23.33 -4.02 10.41
CA VAL A 489 21.98 -4.14 10.93
C VAL A 489 21.67 -5.55 11.39
N ASN A 490 20.85 -5.67 12.44
CA ASN A 490 20.34 -6.95 12.88
C ASN A 490 19.08 -7.30 12.09
N ILE A 491 19.04 -8.53 11.57
CA ILE A 491 17.96 -9.07 10.73
C ILE A 491 17.56 -10.41 11.33
N TYR A 492 16.27 -10.64 11.54
CA TYR A 492 15.77 -11.93 12.00
C TYR A 492 15.34 -12.77 10.80
N LEU A 493 16.02 -13.88 10.55
CA LEU A 493 15.67 -14.85 9.51
C LEU A 493 14.91 -16.03 10.14
N PRO A 494 13.58 -16.11 9.95
CA PRO A 494 12.73 -17.15 10.55
C PRO A 494 12.80 -18.49 9.78
N GLY A 495 12.15 -19.52 10.32
CA GLY A 495 11.91 -20.81 9.65
C GLY A 495 12.89 -21.94 9.98
N GLY A 496 13.87 -21.71 10.87
CA GLY A 496 14.83 -22.72 11.28
C GLY A 496 15.86 -23.07 10.20
N ALA A 497 16.71 -24.06 10.49
CA ALA A 497 17.79 -24.50 9.58
C ALA A 497 17.30 -25.06 8.23
N SER A 498 16.02 -25.45 8.14
CA SER A 498 15.36 -25.95 6.93
C SER A 498 14.93 -24.85 5.96
N GLU A 499 14.72 -23.63 6.46
CA GLU A 499 14.37 -22.46 5.66
C GLU A 499 15.64 -21.76 5.18
N LEU A 500 15.67 -21.48 3.88
CA LEU A 500 16.80 -20.82 3.22
C LEU A 500 16.39 -19.41 2.82
N TRP A 501 17.31 -18.47 2.95
CA TRP A 501 17.13 -17.08 2.55
C TRP A 501 18.28 -16.68 1.63
N TYR A 502 17.97 -16.13 0.46
CA TYR A 502 18.98 -15.71 -0.53
C TYR A 502 18.99 -14.20 -0.64
N ASP A 503 20.13 -13.56 -0.38
CA ASP A 503 20.28 -12.12 -0.57
C ASP A 503 19.92 -11.73 -2.00
N ILE A 504 19.15 -10.65 -2.15
CA ILE A 504 18.58 -10.25 -3.44
C ILE A 504 19.62 -9.65 -4.40
N GLU A 505 20.74 -9.15 -3.87
CA GLU A 505 21.81 -8.48 -4.62
C GLU A 505 22.93 -9.46 -4.98
N ASP A 506 23.46 -10.19 -4.00
CA ASP A 506 24.66 -11.05 -4.19
C ASP A 506 24.35 -12.56 -4.20
N PHE A 507 23.07 -12.93 -4.05
CA PHE A 507 22.56 -14.30 -4.01
C PHE A 507 23.20 -15.20 -2.96
N LYS A 508 23.88 -14.63 -1.95
CA LYS A 508 24.43 -15.39 -0.86
C LYS A 508 23.30 -16.04 -0.06
N GLN A 509 23.49 -17.33 0.22
CA GLN A 509 22.54 -18.13 0.97
C GLN A 509 22.78 -17.99 2.48
N TYR A 510 21.68 -17.86 3.21
CA TYR A 510 21.58 -17.83 4.67
C TYR A 510 20.57 -18.89 5.14
N GLN A 511 20.73 -19.38 6.36
CA GLN A 511 19.76 -20.26 7.01
C GLN A 511 18.89 -19.44 7.98
N GLY A 512 17.65 -19.88 8.19
CA GLY A 512 16.70 -19.33 9.17
C GLY A 512 17.14 -19.56 10.63
N SER A 513 18.28 -19.00 11.00
CA SER A 513 18.97 -19.25 12.28
C SER A 513 18.64 -18.21 13.37
N GLY A 514 17.60 -17.39 13.15
CA GLY A 514 17.27 -16.26 14.02
C GLY A 514 18.01 -15.00 13.60
N VAL A 515 18.61 -14.29 14.56
CA VAL A 515 19.23 -12.99 14.31
C VAL A 515 20.61 -13.13 13.66
N ILE A 516 20.80 -12.46 12.52
CA ILE A 516 22.09 -12.26 11.88
C ILE A 516 22.47 -10.77 11.92
N ASN A 517 23.76 -10.49 12.03
CA ASN A 517 24.30 -9.15 11.81
C ASN A 517 24.77 -9.03 10.36
N LEU A 518 24.11 -8.18 9.57
CA LEU A 518 24.42 -7.95 8.17
C LEU A 518 25.14 -6.60 8.00
N PRO A 519 26.38 -6.57 7.47
CA PRO A 519 27.03 -5.33 7.09
C PRO A 519 26.26 -4.60 5.99
N VAL A 520 26.07 -3.29 6.15
CA VAL A 520 25.35 -2.44 5.19
C VAL A 520 26.16 -1.20 4.84
N THR A 521 26.00 -0.75 3.60
CA THR A 521 26.43 0.56 3.11
C THR A 521 25.21 1.36 2.71
N LEU A 522 25.39 2.61 2.22
CA LEU A 522 24.30 3.37 1.62
C LEU A 522 23.77 2.74 0.32
N ASP A 523 24.56 1.89 -0.34
CA ASP A 523 24.17 1.24 -1.59
C ASP A 523 23.35 -0.03 -1.38
N ARG A 524 23.55 -0.71 -0.23
CA ARG A 524 22.90 -2.00 0.06
C ARG A 524 21.48 -1.83 0.58
N ASN A 525 20.55 -2.58 -0.02
CA ASN A 525 19.16 -2.72 0.40
C ASN A 525 18.94 -4.12 0.98
N PRO A 526 18.91 -4.30 2.33
CA PRO A 526 18.79 -5.64 2.90
C PRO A 526 17.43 -6.27 2.60
N ALA A 527 17.43 -7.23 1.68
CA ALA A 527 16.27 -8.04 1.36
C ALA A 527 16.70 -9.41 0.84
N PHE A 528 15.83 -10.40 1.06
CA PHE A 528 16.11 -11.81 0.81
C PHE A 528 14.94 -12.46 0.11
N TYR A 529 15.22 -13.24 -0.92
CA TYR A 529 14.27 -14.22 -1.43
C TYR A 529 14.15 -15.38 -0.46
N ARG A 530 12.92 -15.78 -0.14
CA ARG A 530 12.67 -17.02 0.58
C ARG A 530 12.90 -18.22 -0.34
N GLY A 531 13.65 -19.21 0.13
CA GLY A 531 13.74 -20.52 -0.50
C GLY A 531 12.35 -21.11 -0.74
N GLY A 532 12.20 -21.84 -1.83
CA GLY A 532 10.91 -22.38 -2.25
C GLY A 532 10.07 -21.40 -3.06
N SER A 533 10.57 -20.20 -3.38
CA SER A 533 9.81 -19.16 -4.08
C SER A 533 10.31 -18.92 -5.50
N ILE A 534 9.37 -18.64 -6.42
CA ILE A 534 9.68 -18.16 -7.77
C ILE A 534 9.14 -16.74 -7.92
N VAL A 535 10.02 -15.76 -8.11
CA VAL A 535 9.67 -14.35 -8.22
C VAL A 535 9.78 -13.89 -9.68
N PRO A 536 8.66 -13.54 -10.35
CA PRO A 536 8.68 -12.95 -11.68
C PRO A 536 9.08 -11.47 -11.61
N ARG A 537 9.94 -11.04 -12.52
CA ARG A 537 10.40 -9.65 -12.65
C ARG A 537 10.39 -9.15 -14.09
N LYS A 538 10.35 -7.83 -14.26
CA LYS A 538 10.66 -7.15 -15.53
C LYS A 538 11.97 -6.38 -15.39
N ASP A 539 13.09 -7.03 -15.73
CA ASP A 539 14.44 -6.50 -15.49
C ASP A 539 14.84 -5.38 -16.48
N ARG A 540 14.03 -5.12 -17.52
CA ARG A 540 14.29 -4.04 -18.49
C ARG A 540 13.80 -2.70 -17.94
N PRO A 541 14.69 -1.74 -17.66
CA PRO A 541 14.28 -0.44 -17.15
C PRO A 541 13.50 0.33 -18.22
N ARG A 542 12.34 0.88 -17.83
CA ARG A 542 11.52 1.80 -18.62
C ARG A 542 11.21 3.03 -17.77
N ARG A 543 10.73 4.10 -18.41
CA ARG A 543 10.41 5.36 -17.72
C ARG A 543 9.10 5.33 -16.92
N SER A 544 8.18 4.41 -17.22
CA SER A 544 6.90 4.23 -16.53
C SER A 544 6.47 2.76 -16.62
N SER A 545 5.60 2.32 -15.71
CA SER A 545 5.16 0.93 -15.64
C SER A 545 4.31 0.54 -16.85
N THR A 546 3.51 1.47 -17.38
CA THR A 546 2.69 1.29 -18.58
C THR A 546 3.52 0.81 -19.76
N LEU A 547 4.72 1.35 -19.93
CA LEU A 547 5.64 0.98 -21.02
C LEU A 547 6.32 -0.37 -20.81
N THR A 548 6.21 -0.95 -19.62
CA THR A 548 6.71 -2.30 -19.35
C THR A 548 5.68 -3.36 -19.73
N HIS A 549 4.42 -3.02 -20.04
CA HIS A 549 3.32 -3.99 -20.17
C HIS A 549 3.65 -5.19 -21.07
N HIS A 550 4.26 -4.94 -22.24
CA HIS A 550 4.68 -5.96 -23.20
C HIS A 550 6.13 -6.44 -23.05
N ASP A 551 6.89 -5.92 -22.07
CA ASP A 551 8.25 -6.38 -21.82
C ASP A 551 8.27 -7.83 -21.29
N PRO A 552 9.36 -8.57 -21.59
CA PRO A 552 9.52 -9.93 -21.12
C PRO A 552 9.77 -10.03 -19.62
N TYR A 553 9.55 -11.24 -19.11
CA TYR A 553 9.78 -11.61 -17.73
C TYR A 553 11.12 -12.31 -17.54
N THR A 554 11.73 -12.04 -16.39
CA THR A 554 12.78 -12.85 -15.78
C THR A 554 12.21 -13.61 -14.59
N LEU A 555 12.48 -14.91 -14.48
CA LEU A 555 12.06 -15.71 -13.33
C LEU A 555 13.24 -15.96 -12.39
N TYR A 556 13.16 -15.47 -11.14
CA TYR A 556 14.12 -15.79 -10.09
C TYR A 556 13.60 -16.98 -9.27
N VAL A 557 14.25 -18.13 -9.40
CA VAL A 557 13.87 -19.40 -8.78
C VAL A 557 14.78 -19.64 -7.57
N ALA A 558 14.31 -19.29 -6.37
CA ALA A 558 15.04 -19.50 -5.12
C ALA A 558 14.73 -20.90 -4.58
N LEU A 559 15.67 -21.83 -4.66
CA LEU A 559 15.44 -23.22 -4.26
C LEU A 559 15.40 -23.39 -2.74
N ASP A 560 14.44 -24.15 -2.23
CA ASP A 560 14.42 -24.59 -0.83
C ASP A 560 15.44 -25.70 -0.55
N SER A 561 15.46 -26.19 0.69
CA SER A 561 16.28 -27.33 1.12
C SER A 561 15.95 -28.64 0.36
N ASN A 562 14.73 -28.77 -0.18
CA ASN A 562 14.28 -29.88 -1.02
C ASN A 562 14.51 -29.64 -2.52
N LYS A 563 15.28 -28.61 -2.89
CA LYS A 563 15.56 -28.22 -4.28
C LYS A 563 14.30 -27.98 -5.11
N SER A 564 13.27 -27.46 -4.45
CA SER A 564 11.98 -27.14 -5.03
C SER A 564 11.69 -25.65 -4.92
N ALA A 565 10.82 -25.14 -5.79
CA ALA A 565 10.28 -23.79 -5.68
C ALA A 565 8.93 -23.67 -6.37
N THR A 566 8.11 -22.72 -5.92
CA THR A 566 6.82 -22.40 -6.52
C THR A 566 6.58 -20.90 -6.55
N GLY A 567 5.84 -20.43 -7.53
CA GLY A 567 5.43 -19.04 -7.59
C GLY A 567 4.30 -18.84 -8.58
N THR A 568 3.73 -17.65 -8.54
CA THR A 568 2.56 -17.27 -9.33
C THR A 568 2.84 -15.99 -10.12
N LEU A 569 2.10 -15.81 -11.21
CA LEU A 569 2.14 -14.58 -12.01
C LEU A 569 0.75 -14.29 -12.55
N TYR A 570 0.26 -13.09 -12.26
CA TYR A 570 -1.00 -12.56 -12.77
C TYR A 570 -0.77 -11.48 -13.82
N ILE A 571 -1.53 -11.52 -14.92
CA ILE A 571 -1.42 -10.59 -16.05
C ILE A 571 -2.83 -10.25 -16.57
N ASP A 572 -3.15 -8.97 -16.71
CA ASP A 572 -4.33 -8.45 -17.41
C ASP A 572 -3.95 -7.13 -18.15
N ASP A 573 -4.92 -6.31 -18.53
CA ASP A 573 -4.66 -4.99 -19.14
C ASP A 573 -4.13 -3.92 -18.17
N GLY A 574 -4.08 -4.20 -16.87
CA GLY A 574 -3.54 -3.30 -15.86
C GLY A 574 -4.43 -2.11 -15.48
N GLN A 575 -5.63 -1.96 -16.04
CA GLN A 575 -6.41 -0.72 -15.83
C GLN A 575 -7.94 -0.91 -15.79
N SER A 576 -8.49 -1.94 -16.43
CA SER A 576 -9.93 -2.09 -16.64
C SER A 576 -10.57 -3.15 -15.73
N PHE A 577 -11.90 -3.21 -15.68
CA PHE A 577 -12.62 -4.31 -15.03
C PHE A 577 -12.73 -5.59 -15.86
N SER A 578 -12.10 -5.66 -17.04
CA SER A 578 -12.19 -6.81 -17.96
C SER A 578 -11.75 -8.13 -17.33
N TYR A 579 -10.87 -8.08 -16.32
CA TYR A 579 -10.46 -9.27 -15.58
C TYR A 579 -11.62 -10.00 -14.89
N ARG A 580 -12.67 -9.29 -14.47
CA ARG A 580 -13.89 -9.89 -13.91
C ARG A 580 -14.64 -10.75 -14.92
N ASN A 581 -14.42 -10.49 -16.21
CA ASN A 581 -14.94 -11.25 -17.34
C ASN A 581 -13.91 -12.26 -17.90
N LYS A 582 -13.00 -12.76 -17.06
CA LYS A 582 -11.98 -13.77 -17.39
C LYS A 582 -10.97 -13.34 -18.47
N LYS A 583 -10.76 -12.03 -18.65
CA LYS A 583 -9.72 -11.47 -19.54
C LYS A 583 -8.41 -11.23 -18.79
N TYR A 584 -7.78 -12.31 -18.36
CA TYR A 584 -6.48 -12.30 -17.69
C TYR A 584 -5.74 -13.61 -17.94
N LEU A 585 -4.46 -13.69 -17.54
CA LEU A 585 -3.71 -14.93 -17.35
C LEU A 585 -3.32 -15.04 -15.88
N TYR A 586 -3.49 -16.23 -15.31
CA TYR A 586 -2.99 -16.54 -13.99
C TYR A 586 -2.19 -17.84 -14.04
N LEU A 587 -0.90 -17.73 -13.80
CA LEU A 587 0.09 -18.77 -14.07
C LEU A 587 0.70 -19.28 -12.77
N ARG A 588 0.98 -20.57 -12.74
CA ARG A 588 1.81 -21.21 -11.72
C ARG A 588 3.12 -21.65 -12.35
N PHE A 589 4.22 -21.29 -11.69
CA PHE A 589 5.53 -21.86 -11.94
C PHE A 589 5.87 -22.84 -10.82
N GLN A 590 6.42 -24.00 -11.20
CA GLN A 590 6.90 -24.99 -10.23
C GLN A 590 8.24 -25.54 -10.68
N PHE A 591 9.23 -25.47 -9.81
CA PHE A 591 10.52 -26.12 -9.98
C PHE A 591 10.58 -27.34 -9.07
N LYS A 592 10.81 -28.52 -9.64
CA LYS A 592 11.05 -29.77 -8.91
C LYS A 592 11.81 -30.75 -9.81
N ASP A 593 12.67 -31.58 -9.23
CA ASP A 593 13.40 -32.63 -9.95
C ASP A 593 14.14 -32.08 -11.19
N ASN A 594 14.86 -30.96 -11.01
CA ASN A 594 15.59 -30.22 -12.06
C ASN A 594 14.72 -29.75 -13.23
N THR A 595 13.40 -29.64 -13.01
CA THR A 595 12.43 -29.30 -14.03
C THR A 595 11.57 -28.13 -13.56
N LEU A 596 11.57 -27.04 -14.33
CA LEU A 596 10.65 -25.92 -14.20
C LEU A 596 9.45 -26.13 -15.11
N THR A 597 8.25 -26.14 -14.58
CA THR A 597 7.00 -26.17 -15.35
C THR A 597 6.23 -24.86 -15.19
N SER A 598 5.55 -24.45 -16.26
CA SER A 598 4.56 -23.38 -16.26
C SER A 598 3.21 -23.93 -16.67
N SER A 599 2.18 -23.61 -15.88
CA SER A 599 0.80 -24.05 -16.13
C SER A 599 -0.17 -22.93 -15.80
N LEU A 600 -1.26 -22.84 -16.56
CA LEU A 600 -2.39 -21.94 -16.24
C LEU A 600 -3.16 -22.48 -15.03
N ILE A 601 -3.42 -21.61 -14.05
CA ILE A 601 -4.23 -21.92 -12.87
C ILE A 601 -5.71 -21.91 -13.24
N ASP A 602 -6.12 -20.90 -14.01
CA ASP A 602 -7.51 -20.69 -14.43
C ASP A 602 -7.66 -20.90 -15.95
N ASN A 603 -8.81 -21.42 -16.37
CA ASN A 603 -9.19 -21.47 -17.79
C ASN A 603 -9.65 -20.07 -18.26
N THR A 604 -8.68 -19.22 -18.58
CA THR A 604 -8.81 -17.80 -18.94
C THR A 604 -7.99 -17.50 -20.18
N ASP A 605 -8.28 -16.39 -20.85
CA ASP A 605 -7.52 -15.99 -22.03
C ASP A 605 -7.31 -14.48 -22.09
N TYR A 606 -6.06 -14.09 -22.29
CA TYR A 606 -5.65 -12.71 -22.48
C TYR A 606 -4.49 -12.66 -23.48
N PRO A 607 -4.62 -11.89 -24.58
CA PRO A 607 -3.57 -11.74 -25.56
C PRO A 607 -2.42 -10.92 -24.97
N THR A 608 -1.21 -11.48 -24.97
CA THR A 608 0.00 -10.77 -24.55
C THR A 608 1.17 -11.17 -25.43
N GLU A 609 1.99 -10.19 -25.77
CA GLU A 609 3.24 -10.41 -26.48
C GLU A 609 4.37 -10.82 -25.53
N ALA A 610 4.21 -10.66 -24.22
CA ALA A 610 5.27 -10.90 -23.24
C ALA A 610 5.76 -12.36 -23.25
N TRP A 611 7.07 -12.55 -23.06
CA TRP A 611 7.74 -13.85 -23.06
C TRP A 611 8.69 -13.99 -21.88
N VAL A 612 9.18 -15.21 -21.62
CA VAL A 612 10.24 -15.45 -20.63
C VAL A 612 11.60 -15.28 -21.31
N GLU A 613 12.37 -14.25 -20.95
CA GLU A 613 13.68 -13.98 -21.56
C GLU A 613 14.87 -14.56 -20.78
N LYS A 614 14.71 -14.78 -19.47
CA LYS A 614 15.78 -15.20 -18.58
C LYS A 614 15.22 -15.95 -17.38
N ILE A 615 15.92 -17.00 -16.95
CA ILE A 615 15.62 -17.72 -15.71
C ILE A 615 16.90 -17.76 -14.88
N VAL A 616 16.80 -17.35 -13.62
CA VAL A 616 17.92 -17.29 -12.67
C VAL A 616 17.60 -18.23 -11.52
N ILE A 617 18.37 -19.30 -11.34
CA ILE A 617 18.14 -20.31 -10.31
C ILE A 617 19.17 -20.10 -9.19
N LEU A 618 18.70 -19.85 -7.97
CA LEU A 618 19.53 -19.63 -6.78
C LEU A 618 19.68 -20.94 -6.00
N GLY A 619 20.88 -21.19 -5.47
CA GLY A 619 21.22 -22.49 -4.87
C GLY A 619 21.18 -23.67 -5.85
N PRO A 620 21.67 -23.50 -7.11
CA PRO A 620 21.44 -24.43 -8.20
C PRO A 620 22.03 -25.82 -7.96
N PRO A 621 21.53 -26.86 -8.66
CA PRO A 621 22.19 -28.16 -8.72
C PRO A 621 23.62 -28.03 -9.26
N ALA A 622 24.52 -28.91 -8.81
CA ALA A 622 25.89 -28.93 -9.30
C ALA A 622 25.98 -29.53 -10.72
N LYS A 623 26.95 -29.04 -11.51
CA LYS A 623 27.34 -29.61 -12.82
C LYS A 623 26.26 -29.55 -13.92
N ILE A 624 25.34 -28.60 -13.87
CA ILE A 624 24.39 -28.35 -14.98
C ILE A 624 25.14 -27.65 -16.12
N THR A 625 25.09 -28.22 -17.31
CA THR A 625 25.80 -27.66 -18.48
C THR A 625 24.85 -27.20 -19.58
N LYS A 626 23.61 -27.69 -19.58
CA LYS A 626 22.60 -27.38 -20.59
C LYS A 626 21.22 -27.34 -19.95
N ALA A 627 20.28 -26.72 -20.66
CA ALA A 627 18.87 -26.86 -20.37
C ALA A 627 18.12 -27.21 -21.66
N LYS A 628 16.95 -27.84 -21.56
CA LYS A 628 16.04 -28.04 -22.67
C LYS A 628 14.69 -27.47 -22.30
N ILE A 629 14.17 -26.58 -23.14
CA ILE A 629 12.79 -26.09 -23.02
C ILE A 629 11.91 -26.82 -24.02
N THR A 630 10.70 -27.16 -23.60
CA THR A 630 9.66 -27.75 -24.43
C THR A 630 8.37 -26.96 -24.29
N SER A 631 7.82 -26.53 -25.42
CA SER A 631 6.52 -25.87 -25.52
C SER A 631 5.84 -26.26 -26.84
N LYS A 632 4.53 -26.03 -26.96
CA LYS A 632 3.76 -26.28 -28.17
C LYS A 632 4.28 -25.49 -29.39
N SER A 633 4.64 -24.22 -29.21
CA SER A 633 5.12 -23.36 -30.31
C SER A 633 6.59 -23.56 -30.65
N LEU A 634 7.45 -23.79 -29.65
CA LEU A 634 8.89 -23.91 -29.83
C LEU A 634 9.35 -25.35 -30.13
N GLY A 635 8.48 -26.36 -29.93
CA GLY A 635 8.92 -27.76 -29.90
C GLY A 635 9.87 -27.98 -28.72
N THR A 636 10.97 -28.71 -28.93
CA THR A 636 12.05 -28.87 -27.94
C THR A 636 13.31 -28.15 -28.41
N LEU A 637 13.79 -27.20 -27.60
CA LEU A 637 14.97 -26.38 -27.90
C LEU A 637 16.02 -26.55 -26.80
N GLY A 638 17.28 -26.73 -27.19
CA GLY A 638 18.42 -26.68 -26.28
C GLY A 638 18.81 -25.24 -25.95
N LEU A 639 19.06 -24.97 -24.67
CA LEU A 639 19.42 -23.66 -24.13
C LEU A 639 20.78 -23.72 -23.45
N GLU A 640 21.53 -22.63 -23.57
CA GLU A 640 22.79 -22.44 -22.87
C GLU A 640 22.54 -22.04 -21.41
N THR A 641 23.39 -22.56 -20.52
CA THR A 641 23.40 -22.21 -19.11
C THR A 641 24.77 -21.67 -18.71
N SER A 642 24.78 -20.71 -17.79
CA SER A 642 26.01 -20.14 -17.24
C SER A 642 25.87 -19.95 -15.74
N TYR A 643 26.86 -20.37 -14.96
CA TYR A 643 26.93 -20.05 -13.54
C TYR A 643 27.43 -18.61 -13.33
N ASP A 644 26.89 -17.93 -12.33
CA ASP A 644 27.25 -16.56 -11.96
C ASP A 644 27.46 -16.45 -10.43
N GLY A 645 28.14 -15.38 -10.00
CA GLY A 645 28.38 -15.07 -8.58
C GLY A 645 29.13 -16.17 -7.84
N GLU A 646 30.26 -16.64 -8.38
CA GLU A 646 31.04 -17.76 -7.83
C GLU A 646 30.26 -19.09 -7.76
N GLY A 647 29.25 -19.27 -8.62
CA GLY A 647 28.43 -20.48 -8.65
C GLY A 647 27.18 -20.43 -7.77
N ARG A 648 26.86 -19.27 -7.17
CA ARG A 648 25.66 -19.08 -6.34
C ARG A 648 24.37 -19.10 -7.15
N SER A 649 24.44 -18.77 -8.45
CA SER A 649 23.28 -18.83 -9.34
C SER A 649 23.58 -19.48 -10.68
N LEU A 650 22.56 -20.06 -11.30
CA LEU A 650 22.58 -20.61 -12.65
C LEU A 650 21.62 -19.78 -13.52
N VAL A 651 22.14 -19.24 -14.62
CA VAL A 651 21.36 -18.42 -15.56
C VAL A 651 21.07 -19.24 -16.81
N VAL A 652 19.79 -19.40 -17.14
CA VAL A 652 19.33 -19.90 -18.45
C VAL A 652 18.95 -18.71 -19.31
N ARG A 653 19.65 -18.54 -20.44
CA ARG A 653 19.47 -17.39 -21.33
C ARG A 653 18.50 -17.71 -22.45
N LYS A 654 17.65 -16.72 -22.78
CA LYS A 654 16.72 -16.72 -23.92
C LYS A 654 15.82 -17.97 -24.02
N PRO A 655 15.03 -18.34 -22.98
CA PRO A 655 13.99 -19.36 -23.14
C PRO A 655 13.02 -19.05 -24.28
N GLY A 656 12.63 -17.77 -24.45
CA GLY A 656 11.92 -17.28 -25.63
C GLY A 656 10.45 -17.70 -25.74
N VAL A 657 9.92 -18.38 -24.72
CA VAL A 657 8.54 -18.87 -24.70
C VAL A 657 7.58 -17.75 -24.28
N ASN A 658 6.47 -17.59 -25.01
CA ASN A 658 5.42 -16.65 -24.65
C ASN A 658 4.77 -17.09 -23.32
N VAL A 659 4.51 -16.14 -22.41
CA VAL A 659 3.98 -16.47 -21.07
C VAL A 659 2.56 -17.04 -21.09
N ARG A 660 1.80 -16.86 -22.17
CA ARG A 660 0.47 -17.46 -22.36
C ARG A 660 0.51 -18.97 -22.53
N GLU A 661 1.67 -19.52 -22.89
CA GLU A 661 1.80 -20.92 -23.25
C GLU A 661 2.45 -21.75 -22.13
N PRO A 662 1.83 -22.87 -21.71
CA PRO A 662 2.47 -23.82 -20.82
C PRO A 662 3.79 -24.34 -21.40
N PHE A 663 4.81 -24.44 -20.57
CA PHE A 663 6.13 -24.93 -20.97
C PHE A 663 6.78 -25.76 -19.87
N THR A 664 7.75 -26.57 -20.27
CA THR A 664 8.60 -27.34 -19.38
C THR A 664 10.06 -27.07 -19.72
N LEU A 665 10.87 -26.69 -18.75
CA LEU A 665 12.31 -26.51 -18.87
C LEU A 665 13.02 -27.51 -17.96
N LYS A 666 13.83 -28.38 -18.55
CA LYS A 666 14.61 -29.40 -17.84
C LYS A 666 16.10 -29.05 -17.86
N LEU A 667 16.76 -29.10 -16.71
CA LEU A 667 18.20 -28.92 -16.60
C LEU A 667 18.91 -30.27 -16.83
N GLU A 668 20.05 -30.23 -17.53
CA GLU A 668 20.86 -31.40 -17.91
C GLU A 668 22.33 -31.30 -17.49
#